data_AF-A0A094HG46-F1
#
_entry.id   AF-A0A094HG46-F1
#
_cell.length_a   1.000
_cell.length_b   1.000
_cell.length_c   1.000
_cell.angle_alpha   90.00
_cell.angle_beta   90.00
_cell.angle_gamma   90.00
#
_symmetry.space_group_name_H-M   'P 1'
#
loop_
_entity.id
_entity.type
_entity.pdbx_description
1 polymer ?
#
loop_
_entity_poly.entity_id
_entity_poly.type
_entity_poly.pdbx_seq_one_letter_code
_entity_poly.pdbx_strand_id
1 'polypeptide(L)'
;MFSPLLSLLVASVAVTGAFPAPNLPHDNSDDTPFHILKGRDILGPISTESPAGISGGQVASGAPPLSSFFAGLKAPYPTNTWWASYAASPGNGTAAGPFPYESALHNNGVVYGISGNREFDGTSIKQPTQIDWCTSFSEHQGDFANHKATGFDTQAVTVQYFQDAATMTAYLVPGSPYMTFEYAGATPLLTSVNGGIKSFNGQTLEVGASASITDTEFSVLDSSGSTYLIYTLSSITLKATAVSSSSGTIQASGPFSGVLRLVKLADPRHKDLLNKHYQVYPTAVTLDYTLTDTTGTLIFDWTTVGDGSNLLMLTYPHHRIKLQDPNFPDTSALGYLTTKGWMYPAVGSKWSMLYDLTSITWDPPRALDSSCSDAVLQGLEYEVGQLDVSKAPIPGDFYYWGGTLAAQGRLALIADNLGRSDLVTPVIDYLKASFAHWFDSSSSTVPAYETAWGGVINKAGATNVYVDFGNGYYNDHHFHYGYFLSVAAIIAKFDGNWLSEHKDFINWFARDIINPSPEDPFFPVTRCRDWFAGHSWASGIANGAGSRDQESTGEAVNGYYGALLWASVALSTDYINYAKLLLATEQHGAQVYWHLYPQDDPAGRDNPYPEADLRALTTIGNVEDWQSGAWLFWGNLKTEIAAIQILPVIPVNEVLYDTQWVENMWSYTMPELVDPSIGDEWKAVIINAYSNAHPQVAAEWSANLTAWGSGQTFTNELYFIGTRPNPSNTPICGSLPQNPYGSFQIQLDSNGNYVAASSADTNLKASATSASAAATFSSAYVPNSGTLQLVSTSQFVTAGQTGATALAAGSAVASTWERFTIRQKNGAASGVYSIKATSNGLYITVGADGALINNGANEASSAGFKFVQV
;
A
#
# COMPACT_ATOMS: atom_id res chain seq x y z
N MET A 1 47.54 -15.67 -42.93
CA MET A 1 48.18 -14.48 -43.52
C MET A 1 48.13 -13.38 -42.47
N PHE A 2 49.32 -12.90 -42.09
CA PHE A 2 49.68 -11.77 -41.22
C PHE A 2 49.05 -11.63 -39.81
N SER A 3 49.84 -12.12 -38.84
CA SER A 3 49.98 -11.67 -37.44
C SER A 3 51.08 -10.57 -37.37
N PRO A 4 51.63 -10.08 -36.23
CA PRO A 4 51.22 -10.05 -34.80
C PRO A 4 51.72 -8.83 -33.93
N LEU A 5 51.48 -8.91 -32.59
CA LEU A 5 52.39 -8.59 -31.43
C LEU A 5 52.66 -7.12 -30.98
N LEU A 6 52.47 -6.80 -29.67
CA LEU A 6 53.51 -6.84 -28.61
C LEU A 6 52.99 -6.45 -27.20
N SER A 7 53.58 -7.07 -26.17
CA SER A 7 53.40 -6.92 -24.71
C SER A 7 54.27 -5.80 -24.11
N LEU A 8 54.00 -5.34 -22.87
CA LEU A 8 55.06 -5.09 -21.88
C LEU A 8 54.54 -4.96 -20.42
N LEU A 9 55.18 -5.72 -19.52
CA LEU A 9 55.18 -5.63 -18.06
C LEU A 9 56.32 -4.70 -17.61
N VAL A 10 56.15 -3.93 -16.52
CA VAL A 10 57.28 -3.47 -15.68
C VAL A 10 56.87 -3.47 -14.20
N ALA A 11 57.72 -4.08 -13.38
CA ALA A 11 57.67 -4.10 -11.92
C ALA A 11 58.82 -3.24 -11.35
N SER A 12 58.65 -2.64 -10.16
CA SER A 12 59.71 -2.32 -9.17
C SER A 12 59.16 -1.43 -8.05
N VAL A 13 59.62 -1.38 -6.80
CA VAL A 13 60.51 -2.15 -5.90
C VAL A 13 60.27 -1.49 -4.52
N ALA A 14 60.24 -2.29 -3.45
CA ALA A 14 60.20 -1.81 -2.06
C ALA A 14 61.57 -1.27 -1.60
N VAL A 15 61.59 -0.23 -0.77
CA VAL A 15 62.76 0.17 0.02
C VAL A 15 62.34 0.34 1.48
N THR A 16 62.99 -0.42 2.34
CA THR A 16 62.95 -0.39 3.79
C THR A 16 63.98 0.60 4.34
N GLY A 17 63.66 1.26 5.46
CA GLY A 17 64.59 2.07 6.25
C GLY A 17 64.02 2.32 7.64
N ALA A 18 64.79 2.00 8.69
CA ALA A 18 64.32 1.80 10.04
C ALA A 18 65.00 2.73 11.09
N PHE A 19 64.20 3.21 12.06
CA PHE A 19 64.48 3.67 13.45
C PHE A 19 65.37 4.93 13.70
N PRO A 20 65.28 5.65 14.86
CA PRO A 20 64.58 5.33 16.14
C PRO A 20 63.70 6.45 16.78
N ALA A 21 62.97 6.07 17.84
CA ALA A 21 62.07 6.90 18.68
C ALA A 21 62.80 7.91 19.61
N PRO A 22 62.08 8.90 20.21
CA PRO A 22 61.48 8.67 21.55
C PRO A 22 60.12 9.37 21.87
N ASN A 23 59.32 8.68 22.71
CA ASN A 23 58.34 9.12 23.74
C ASN A 23 57.01 9.88 23.39
N LEU A 24 55.92 9.09 23.23
CA LEU A 24 54.52 9.11 23.75
C LEU A 24 53.86 10.37 24.38
N PRO A 25 52.49 10.47 24.47
CA PRO A 25 51.39 9.79 23.73
C PRO A 25 50.21 10.73 23.31
N HIS A 26 49.45 10.36 22.26
CA HIS A 26 47.97 10.25 22.21
C HIS A 26 47.44 10.15 20.76
N ASP A 27 46.42 9.30 20.64
CA ASP A 27 45.38 9.18 19.60
C ASP A 27 45.52 8.08 18.53
N ASN A 28 44.52 7.19 18.53
CA ASN A 28 44.35 6.00 17.70
C ASN A 28 43.18 6.27 16.74
N SER A 29 43.43 6.34 15.44
CA SER A 29 42.45 6.00 14.41
C SER A 29 43.17 5.41 13.20
N ASP A 30 43.09 4.09 13.10
CA ASP A 30 42.81 3.32 11.89
C ASP A 30 43.34 1.90 12.07
N ASP A 31 42.43 0.93 12.12
CA ASP A 31 42.64 -0.39 11.54
C ASP A 31 41.28 -1.02 11.23
N THR A 32 40.93 -0.97 9.95
CA THR A 32 39.88 -1.76 9.29
C THR A 32 40.17 -3.26 9.35
N PRO A 33 39.12 -4.10 9.26
CA PRO A 33 39.19 -5.29 8.43
C PRO A 33 38.03 -5.33 7.43
N PHE A 34 38.17 -4.65 6.29
CA PHE A 34 37.29 -4.82 5.13
C PHE A 34 38.08 -5.34 3.93
N HIS A 35 38.23 -6.66 3.87
CA HIS A 35 38.39 -7.42 2.62
C HIS A 35 37.75 -8.78 2.91
N ILE A 36 36.54 -9.06 2.43
CA ILE A 36 36.17 -9.36 1.05
C ILE A 36 34.70 -8.95 0.87
N LEU A 37 34.36 -8.23 -0.20
CA LEU A 37 33.07 -8.23 -0.93
C LEU A 37 33.12 -7.09 -1.98
N LYS A 38 33.42 -7.43 -3.24
CA LYS A 38 33.17 -6.54 -4.38
C LYS A 38 31.66 -6.52 -4.63
N GLY A 39 31.04 -5.33 -4.69
CA GLY A 39 29.67 -5.14 -5.17
C GLY A 39 28.63 -4.70 -4.12
N ARG A 40 28.98 -3.83 -3.16
CA ARG A 40 28.00 -3.18 -2.28
C ARG A 40 27.69 -1.78 -2.81
N ASP A 41 26.45 -1.51 -3.18
CA ASP A 41 25.96 -0.17 -3.50
C ASP A 41 25.23 0.35 -2.25
N ILE A 42 25.86 1.22 -1.47
CA ILE A 42 25.10 2.07 -0.53
C ILE A 42 24.54 3.21 -1.39
N LEU A 43 23.23 3.24 -1.65
CA LEU A 43 22.64 4.32 -2.44
C LEU A 43 22.73 5.62 -1.64
N GLY A 44 23.32 6.63 -2.25
CA GLY A 44 23.21 8.01 -1.76
C GLY A 44 21.77 8.55 -1.89
N PRO A 45 21.49 9.70 -1.27
CA PRO A 45 20.19 10.34 -1.39
C PRO A 45 19.92 10.73 -2.85
N ILE A 46 18.64 10.71 -3.27
CA ILE A 46 18.23 11.11 -4.62
C ILE A 46 18.71 12.54 -4.94
N SER A 47 18.65 13.42 -3.95
CA SER A 47 19.21 14.78 -3.96
C SER A 47 19.32 15.28 -2.52
N THR A 48 20.20 16.24 -2.26
CA THR A 48 20.29 16.96 -0.98
C THR A 48 19.78 18.40 -1.10
N GLU A 49 19.12 18.75 -2.21
CA GLU A 49 18.65 20.11 -2.46
C GLU A 49 17.52 20.51 -1.51
N SER A 50 17.50 21.80 -1.16
CA SER A 50 16.51 22.34 -0.24
C SER A 50 15.13 22.46 -0.91
N PRO A 51 14.04 22.01 -0.25
CA PRO A 51 12.67 22.20 -0.72
C PRO A 51 12.12 23.60 -0.47
N ALA A 52 12.98 24.59 -0.18
CA ALA A 52 12.56 25.98 0.06
C ALA A 52 11.88 26.64 -1.15
N GLY A 53 12.09 26.13 -2.36
CA GLY A 53 11.47 26.61 -3.60
C GLY A 53 10.09 26.02 -3.91
N ILE A 54 9.53 25.20 -3.02
CA ILE A 54 8.20 24.60 -3.24
C ILE A 54 7.11 25.68 -3.25
N SER A 55 6.10 25.52 -4.12
CA SER A 55 5.15 26.59 -4.47
C SER A 55 4.32 27.10 -3.28
N GLY A 56 4.02 26.25 -2.30
CA GLY A 56 3.35 26.63 -1.06
C GLY A 56 4.27 27.20 0.02
N GLY A 57 5.60 27.15 -0.18
CA GLY A 57 6.62 27.57 0.78
C GLY A 57 6.80 26.60 1.94
N GLN A 58 7.35 27.12 3.05
CA GLN A 58 7.53 26.36 4.29
C GLN A 58 6.36 26.59 5.26
N VAL A 59 5.98 25.55 5.99
CA VAL A 59 4.91 25.56 6.98
C VAL A 59 5.31 24.85 8.27
N ALA A 60 4.54 25.09 9.32
CA ALA A 60 4.64 24.38 10.60
C ALA A 60 3.50 23.37 10.71
N SER A 61 3.80 22.19 11.25
CA SER A 61 2.78 21.19 11.59
C SER A 61 1.89 21.65 12.75
N GLY A 62 0.60 21.36 12.64
CA GLY A 62 -0.40 21.44 13.71
C GLY A 62 -0.27 20.33 14.75
N ALA A 63 0.57 19.33 14.49
CA ALA A 63 0.99 18.30 15.44
C ALA A 63 2.52 18.15 15.38
N PRO A 64 3.30 19.08 15.97
CA PRO A 64 4.75 19.01 15.95
C PRO A 64 5.26 17.76 16.71
N PRO A 65 6.48 17.30 16.40
CA PRO A 65 7.09 16.18 17.11
C PRO A 65 7.30 16.53 18.58
N LEU A 66 7.23 15.52 19.44
CA LEU A 66 7.43 15.67 20.88
C LEU A 66 8.89 16.04 21.16
N SER A 67 9.12 17.31 21.52
CA SER A 67 10.47 17.87 21.67
C SER A 67 11.29 17.20 22.76
N SER A 68 10.66 16.72 23.84
CA SER A 68 11.34 15.95 24.89
C SER A 68 11.85 14.60 24.37
N PHE A 69 11.08 13.95 23.50
CA PHE A 69 11.45 12.64 22.95
C PHE A 69 12.66 12.75 22.01
N PHE A 70 12.71 13.78 21.16
CA PHE A 70 13.84 14.00 20.24
C PHE A 70 14.94 14.93 20.81
N ALA A 71 15.03 15.08 22.12
CA ALA A 71 16.00 15.99 22.74
C ALA A 71 17.46 15.61 22.37
N GLY A 72 18.11 16.48 21.58
CA GLY A 72 19.47 16.28 21.09
C GLY A 72 19.57 15.62 19.72
N LEU A 73 18.43 15.25 19.11
CA LEU A 73 18.31 14.74 17.76
C LEU A 73 17.86 15.87 16.81
N LYS A 74 17.96 15.63 15.50
CA LYS A 74 17.56 16.59 14.46
C LYS A 74 16.66 15.91 13.45
N ALA A 75 15.69 16.67 12.95
CA ALA A 75 14.86 16.30 11.81
C ALA A 75 15.73 16.06 10.55
N PRO A 76 15.26 15.28 9.56
CA PRO A 76 13.91 14.73 9.44
C PRO A 76 13.61 13.57 10.40
N TYR A 77 12.35 13.45 10.83
CA TYR A 77 11.88 12.38 11.72
C TYR A 77 10.88 11.46 11.00
N PRO A 78 10.89 10.15 11.29
CA PRO A 78 9.93 9.22 10.72
C PRO A 78 8.52 9.47 11.27
N THR A 79 7.51 9.28 10.41
CA THR A 79 6.10 9.60 10.71
C THR A 79 5.17 8.39 10.63
N ASN A 80 5.54 7.36 9.88
CA ASN A 80 4.71 6.17 9.60
C ASN A 80 5.36 4.88 10.14
N THR A 81 6.38 5.00 10.98
CA THR A 81 7.03 3.86 11.65
C THR A 81 6.12 3.24 12.72
N TRP A 82 6.33 1.97 13.06
CA TRP A 82 5.56 1.26 14.10
C TRP A 82 5.59 1.97 15.47
N TRP A 83 6.64 2.75 15.75
CA TRP A 83 6.84 3.50 17.01
C TRP A 83 6.43 4.98 16.95
N ALA A 84 5.73 5.43 15.91
CA ALA A 84 5.37 6.83 15.72
C ALA A 84 4.60 7.45 16.90
N SER A 85 3.83 6.63 17.64
CA SER A 85 3.09 7.02 18.85
C SER A 85 3.96 7.52 20.01
N TYR A 86 5.26 7.18 20.03
CA TYR A 86 6.22 7.70 21.01
C TYR A 86 6.66 9.12 20.65
N ALA A 87 6.69 9.41 19.35
CA ALA A 87 7.21 10.63 18.77
C ALA A 87 6.16 11.73 18.63
N ALA A 88 4.89 11.37 18.42
CA ALA A 88 3.78 12.31 18.31
C ALA A 88 3.12 12.56 19.68
N SER A 89 2.72 13.80 19.96
CA SER A 89 1.99 14.13 21.20
C SER A 89 0.68 13.32 21.29
N PRO A 90 0.36 12.68 22.43
CA PRO A 90 0.96 12.85 23.76
C PRO A 90 2.25 12.05 24.05
N GLY A 91 2.70 11.17 23.16
CA GLY A 91 3.92 10.36 23.33
C GLY A 91 3.73 9.06 24.11
N ASN A 92 2.51 8.78 24.57
CA ASN A 92 2.19 7.62 25.40
C ASN A 92 1.17 6.67 24.75
N GLY A 93 0.94 6.82 23.44
CA GLY A 93 0.10 5.89 22.69
C GLY A 93 0.74 4.51 22.60
N THR A 94 -0.09 3.47 22.47
CA THR A 94 0.39 2.13 22.11
C THR A 94 1.04 2.19 20.73
N ALA A 95 2.28 1.73 20.63
CA ALA A 95 2.93 1.48 19.36
C ALA A 95 2.58 0.08 18.86
N ALA A 96 2.61 -0.08 17.54
CA ALA A 96 2.44 -1.36 16.85
C ALA A 96 3.62 -2.34 17.09
N GLY A 97 4.43 -2.17 18.12
CA GLY A 97 5.64 -2.97 18.33
C GLY A 97 6.39 -2.66 19.63
N PRO A 98 7.63 -3.15 19.78
CA PRO A 98 8.33 -4.01 18.82
C PRO A 98 7.75 -5.44 18.85
N PHE A 99 7.11 -5.87 17.76
CA PHE A 99 6.49 -7.20 17.69
C PHE A 99 7.49 -8.31 18.09
N PRO A 100 7.08 -9.34 18.85
CA PRO A 100 5.69 -9.73 19.16
C PRO A 100 5.04 -8.91 20.28
N TYR A 101 5.77 -7.98 20.89
CA TYR A 101 5.22 -7.10 21.91
C TYR A 101 4.54 -5.91 21.27
N GLU A 102 3.40 -5.50 21.84
CA GLU A 102 2.96 -4.12 21.74
C GLU A 102 3.45 -3.39 22.99
N SER A 103 3.80 -2.11 22.83
CA SER A 103 4.37 -1.34 23.92
C SER A 103 4.06 0.14 23.85
N ALA A 104 4.08 0.81 25.01
CA ALA A 104 3.88 2.24 25.16
C ALA A 104 4.92 2.83 26.12
N LEU A 105 5.17 4.13 26.00
CA LEU A 105 6.01 4.88 26.93
C LEU A 105 5.11 5.54 27.98
N HIS A 106 5.19 5.08 29.22
CA HIS A 106 4.52 5.74 30.34
C HIS A 106 5.50 6.66 31.06
N ASN A 107 4.97 7.55 31.90
CA ASN A 107 5.77 8.49 32.69
C ASN A 107 6.73 7.81 33.69
N ASN A 108 6.46 6.55 34.03
CA ASN A 108 7.23 5.80 34.99
C ASN A 108 7.97 4.61 34.37
N GLY A 109 7.97 4.42 33.05
CA GLY A 109 8.70 3.32 32.42
C GLY A 109 8.10 2.86 31.09
N VAL A 110 8.74 1.85 30.49
CA VAL A 110 8.23 1.20 29.27
C VAL A 110 7.22 0.15 29.68
N VAL A 111 6.01 0.23 29.12
CA VAL A 111 4.97 -0.78 29.31
C VAL A 111 4.83 -1.65 28.08
N TYR A 112 4.64 -2.95 28.26
CA TYR A 112 4.56 -3.89 27.14
C TYR A 112 3.85 -5.18 27.53
N GLY A 113 3.38 -5.92 26.53
CA GLY A 113 2.89 -7.28 26.69
C GLY A 113 2.63 -7.94 25.35
N ILE A 114 2.20 -9.19 25.41
CA ILE A 114 1.80 -9.96 24.23
C ILE A 114 0.38 -10.44 24.49
N SER A 115 -0.58 -9.97 23.70
CA SER A 115 -1.95 -10.45 23.81
C SER A 115 -2.02 -11.93 23.46
N GLY A 116 -2.56 -12.72 24.39
CA GLY A 116 -2.89 -14.13 24.15
C GLY A 116 -4.30 -14.32 23.57
N ASN A 117 -5.05 -13.22 23.41
CA ASN A 117 -6.42 -13.26 22.95
C ASN A 117 -6.50 -12.88 21.47
N ARG A 118 -7.00 -13.80 20.66
CA ARG A 118 -7.25 -13.58 19.24
C ARG A 118 -8.67 -14.02 18.95
N GLU A 119 -9.49 -13.04 18.60
CA GLU A 119 -10.93 -13.21 18.40
C GLU A 119 -11.24 -13.04 16.92
N PHE A 120 -12.17 -13.85 16.39
CA PHE A 120 -12.71 -13.66 15.06
C PHE A 120 -14.19 -13.29 15.18
N ASP A 121 -14.58 -12.15 14.61
CA ASP A 121 -15.95 -11.61 14.72
C ASP A 121 -16.83 -11.90 13.49
N GLY A 122 -16.33 -12.71 12.55
CA GLY A 122 -17.02 -13.05 11.30
C GLY A 122 -16.49 -12.28 10.09
N THR A 123 -15.85 -11.12 10.28
CA THR A 123 -15.23 -10.34 9.20
C THR A 123 -13.77 -9.99 9.46
N SER A 124 -13.34 -10.02 10.73
CA SER A 124 -12.00 -9.64 11.13
C SER A 124 -11.48 -10.44 12.30
N ILE A 125 -10.17 -10.62 12.34
CA ILE A 125 -9.46 -10.99 13.54
C ILE A 125 -9.14 -9.75 14.37
N LYS A 126 -9.27 -9.86 15.68
CA LYS A 126 -8.92 -8.83 16.65
C LYS A 126 -7.98 -9.44 17.67
N GLN A 127 -6.89 -8.77 17.92
CA GLN A 127 -5.93 -9.11 18.95
C GLN A 127 -5.73 -7.86 19.81
N PRO A 128 -6.67 -7.58 20.73
CA PRO A 128 -6.64 -6.37 21.53
C PRO A 128 -5.33 -6.25 22.29
N THR A 129 -4.79 -5.03 22.34
CA THR A 129 -3.54 -4.77 23.04
C THR A 129 -3.60 -5.21 24.49
N GLN A 130 -2.57 -5.92 24.92
CA GLN A 130 -2.41 -6.38 26.29
C GLN A 130 -1.08 -5.88 26.85
N ILE A 131 -1.14 -5.12 27.94
CA ILE A 131 0.04 -4.65 28.66
C ILE A 131 0.24 -5.52 29.89
N ASP A 132 1.32 -6.30 29.93
CA ASP A 132 1.63 -7.25 31.00
C ASP A 132 2.55 -6.64 32.07
N TRP A 133 3.54 -5.86 31.65
CA TRP A 133 4.62 -5.35 32.49
C TRP A 133 4.87 -3.87 32.29
N CYS A 134 5.30 -3.19 33.35
CA CYS A 134 5.99 -1.91 33.32
C CYS A 134 7.43 -2.11 33.82
N THR A 135 8.43 -1.74 33.02
CA THR A 135 9.85 -1.81 33.38
C THR A 135 10.41 -0.41 33.65
N SER A 136 11.03 -0.24 34.81
CA SER A 136 11.45 1.04 35.38
C SER A 136 12.64 0.87 36.34
N PHE A 137 12.98 1.93 37.07
CA PHE A 137 13.89 1.93 38.20
C PHE A 137 13.36 2.78 39.35
N SER A 138 13.75 2.43 40.57
CA SER A 138 13.17 2.97 41.81
C SER A 138 13.45 4.46 42.02
N GLU A 139 14.53 4.97 41.44
CA GLU A 139 14.91 6.38 41.51
C GLU A 139 14.03 7.26 40.61
N HIS A 140 13.39 6.71 39.57
CA HIS A 140 12.59 7.49 38.63
C HIS A 140 11.33 8.08 39.28
N GLN A 141 11.19 9.40 39.26
CA GLN A 141 10.11 10.10 39.99
C GLN A 141 8.77 10.17 39.23
N GLY A 142 8.70 9.59 38.03
CA GLY A 142 7.48 9.56 37.23
C GLY A 142 7.24 10.84 36.42
N ASP A 143 8.27 11.65 36.18
CA ASP A 143 8.20 12.77 35.24
C ASP A 143 8.25 12.22 33.81
N PHE A 144 7.25 12.53 32.99
CA PHE A 144 7.22 12.10 31.59
C PHE A 144 8.35 12.75 30.77
N ALA A 145 8.86 13.91 31.13
CA ALA A 145 9.98 14.53 30.43
C ALA A 145 11.32 13.80 30.66
N ASN A 146 11.38 12.90 31.65
CA ASN A 146 12.56 12.12 31.99
C ASN A 146 12.73 10.85 31.14
N HIS A 147 12.27 10.89 29.89
CA HIS A 147 12.65 9.92 28.87
C HIS A 147 12.84 10.58 27.51
N LYS A 148 13.68 9.98 26.68
CA LYS A 148 13.96 10.43 25.30
C LYS A 148 14.48 9.30 24.43
N ALA A 149 14.36 9.46 23.11
CA ALA A 149 15.15 8.67 22.17
C ALA A 149 16.63 9.07 22.26
N THR A 150 17.51 8.09 22.24
CA THR A 150 18.98 8.29 22.12
C THR A 150 19.48 8.01 20.70
N GLY A 151 18.67 7.30 19.92
CA GLY A 151 18.90 7.00 18.52
C GLY A 151 17.76 6.15 17.96
N PHE A 152 17.65 6.13 16.64
CA PHE A 152 16.77 5.24 15.90
C PHE A 152 17.40 4.96 14.54
N ASP A 153 17.04 3.83 13.95
CA ASP A 153 17.31 3.51 12.56
C ASP A 153 15.97 3.31 11.82
N THR A 154 16.00 2.73 10.63
CA THR A 154 14.79 2.47 9.85
C THR A 154 13.76 1.59 10.56
N GLN A 155 14.15 0.79 11.55
CA GLN A 155 13.31 -0.25 12.16
C GLN A 155 13.36 -0.27 13.69
N ALA A 156 14.47 0.10 14.31
CA ALA A 156 14.65 0.09 15.76
C ALA A 156 14.68 1.51 16.35
N VAL A 157 14.29 1.61 17.63
CA VAL A 157 14.40 2.84 18.43
C VAL A 157 14.98 2.52 19.80
N THR A 158 15.92 3.36 20.26
CA THR A 158 16.51 3.23 21.59
C THR A 158 16.01 4.34 22.49
N VAL A 159 15.26 3.97 23.54
CA VAL A 159 14.63 4.91 24.48
C VAL A 159 15.34 4.86 25.83
N GLN A 160 15.75 6.00 26.35
CA GLN A 160 16.38 6.10 27.67
C GLN A 160 15.48 6.86 28.64
N TYR A 161 15.17 6.23 29.77
CA TYR A 161 14.64 6.87 30.97
C TYR A 161 15.79 7.27 31.89
N PHE A 162 15.69 8.42 32.55
CA PHE A 162 16.77 8.95 33.38
C PHE A 162 16.27 9.71 34.61
N GLN A 163 17.01 9.62 35.72
CA GLN A 163 16.85 10.47 36.90
C GLN A 163 18.25 10.79 37.41
N ASP A 164 18.62 12.06 37.38
CA ASP A 164 19.98 12.49 37.68
C ASP A 164 21.00 11.69 36.86
N ALA A 165 21.87 10.90 37.49
CA ALA A 165 22.85 10.03 36.81
C ALA A 165 22.36 8.58 36.60
N ALA A 166 21.22 8.20 37.17
CA ALA A 166 20.66 6.86 37.05
C ALA A 166 19.86 6.73 35.74
N THR A 167 20.14 5.71 34.94
CA THR A 167 19.46 5.52 33.65
C THR A 167 19.01 4.09 33.42
N MET A 168 17.94 3.95 32.64
CA MET A 168 17.49 2.69 32.02
C MET A 168 17.31 2.92 30.52
N THR A 169 18.07 2.21 29.70
CA THR A 169 18.01 2.27 28.24
C THR A 169 17.30 1.01 27.71
N ALA A 170 16.21 1.20 26.97
CA ALA A 170 15.45 0.15 26.31
C ALA A 170 15.84 0.06 24.83
N TYR A 171 16.30 -1.11 24.39
CA TYR A 171 16.57 -1.41 22.98
C TYR A 171 15.32 -2.05 22.38
N LEU A 172 14.53 -1.27 21.64
CA LEU A 172 13.27 -1.71 21.06
C LEU A 172 13.48 -2.11 19.59
N VAL A 173 13.61 -3.41 19.35
CA VAL A 173 13.92 -3.99 18.04
C VAL A 173 12.85 -5.02 17.66
N PRO A 174 12.06 -4.80 16.59
CA PRO A 174 11.08 -5.76 16.10
C PRO A 174 11.71 -7.13 15.84
N GLY A 175 10.98 -8.19 16.18
CA GLY A 175 11.42 -9.58 16.08
C GLY A 175 12.24 -10.08 17.25
N SER A 176 12.71 -9.23 18.17
CA SER A 176 13.36 -9.73 19.38
C SER A 176 12.33 -10.45 20.25
N PRO A 177 12.52 -11.73 20.61
CA PRO A 177 11.63 -12.39 21.56
C PRO A 177 11.78 -11.85 22.99
N TYR A 178 12.77 -11.00 23.25
CA TYR A 178 13.03 -10.40 24.56
C TYR A 178 12.91 -8.89 24.52
N MET A 179 12.27 -8.31 25.52
CA MET A 179 12.41 -6.90 25.85
C MET A 179 13.72 -6.70 26.61
N THR A 180 14.60 -5.80 26.13
CA THR A 180 15.97 -5.66 26.62
C THR A 180 16.20 -4.27 27.23
N PHE A 181 16.70 -4.25 28.47
CA PHE A 181 16.90 -3.05 29.27
C PHE A 181 18.30 -3.02 29.87
N GLU A 182 19.07 -1.98 29.56
CA GLU A 182 20.38 -1.73 30.14
C GLU A 182 20.29 -0.64 31.21
N TYR A 183 20.73 -0.96 32.42
CA TYR A 183 20.75 -0.05 33.56
C TYR A 183 22.16 0.49 33.78
N ALA A 184 22.26 1.76 34.19
CA ALA A 184 23.49 2.36 34.68
C ALA A 184 23.20 3.09 35.99
N GLY A 185 23.77 2.58 37.09
CA GLY A 185 23.62 3.17 38.43
C GLY A 185 22.18 3.28 38.94
N ALA A 186 21.25 2.50 38.41
CA ALA A 186 19.81 2.58 38.69
C ALA A 186 19.34 1.29 39.38
N THR A 187 18.29 1.33 40.20
CA THR A 187 17.75 0.16 40.91
C THR A 187 16.55 -0.41 40.14
N PRO A 188 16.70 -1.49 39.34
CA PRO A 188 15.61 -2.06 38.55
C PRO A 188 14.32 -2.27 39.33
N LEU A 189 13.21 -1.90 38.72
CA LEU A 189 11.86 -2.07 39.23
C LEU A 189 10.95 -2.54 38.10
N LEU A 190 10.51 -3.79 38.18
CA LEU A 190 9.55 -4.39 37.27
C LEU A 190 8.20 -4.46 37.97
N THR A 191 7.14 -3.99 37.33
CA THR A 191 5.78 -4.04 37.86
C THR A 191 4.91 -4.88 36.94
N SER A 192 4.34 -5.96 37.47
CA SER A 192 3.30 -6.73 36.78
C SER A 192 1.99 -5.96 36.89
N VAL A 193 1.33 -5.69 35.76
CA VAL A 193 0.12 -4.86 35.68
C VAL A 193 -1.10 -5.60 35.11
N ASN A 194 -0.92 -6.81 34.57
CA ASN A 194 -2.00 -7.69 34.11
C ASN A 194 -2.13 -8.96 34.97
N GLY A 195 -1.91 -8.80 36.27
CA GLY A 195 -1.86 -9.91 37.23
C GLY A 195 -0.90 -9.63 38.38
N GLY A 196 -1.21 -10.13 39.57
CA GLY A 196 -0.31 -10.11 40.71
C GLY A 196 0.74 -11.21 40.63
N ILE A 197 1.89 -11.06 41.28
CA ILE A 197 2.91 -12.13 41.31
C ILE A 197 2.39 -13.27 42.20
N LYS A 198 2.19 -14.45 41.61
CA LYS A 198 1.72 -15.66 42.29
C LYS A 198 2.88 -16.58 42.68
N SER A 199 3.92 -16.66 41.86
CA SER A 199 5.13 -17.40 42.19
C SER A 199 6.39 -16.73 41.63
N PHE A 200 7.47 -16.82 42.39
CA PHE A 200 8.80 -16.35 42.00
C PHE A 200 9.83 -17.46 42.21
N ASN A 201 10.53 -17.88 41.15
CA ASN A 201 11.46 -19.02 41.12
C ASN A 201 10.89 -20.29 41.81
N GLY A 202 9.62 -20.60 41.54
CA GLY A 202 8.93 -21.76 42.10
C GLY A 202 8.45 -21.60 43.55
N GLN A 203 8.73 -20.48 44.21
CA GLN A 203 8.17 -20.15 45.53
C GLN A 203 6.81 -19.49 45.35
N THR A 204 5.76 -20.06 45.93
CA THR A 204 4.41 -19.44 45.93
C THR A 204 4.40 -18.24 46.88
N LEU A 205 3.81 -17.13 46.43
CA LEU A 205 3.64 -15.91 47.20
C LEU A 205 2.15 -15.63 47.43
N GLU A 206 1.77 -15.54 48.70
CA GLU A 206 0.47 -14.98 49.10
C GLU A 206 0.50 -13.45 48.97
N VAL A 207 -0.67 -12.82 48.83
CA VAL A 207 -0.78 -11.35 48.79
C VAL A 207 -0.14 -10.74 50.05
N GLY A 208 0.76 -9.78 49.86
CA GLY A 208 1.57 -9.15 50.89
C GLY A 208 2.91 -9.86 51.17
N ALA A 209 3.13 -11.07 50.65
CA ALA A 209 4.37 -11.81 50.82
C ALA A 209 5.45 -11.36 49.82
N SER A 210 6.71 -11.66 50.15
CA SER A 210 7.84 -11.41 49.27
C SER A 210 8.89 -12.51 49.34
N ALA A 211 9.62 -12.71 48.26
CA ALA A 211 10.78 -13.60 48.18
C ALA A 211 11.96 -12.84 47.56
N SER A 212 13.18 -13.15 48.00
CA SER A 212 14.40 -12.57 47.45
C SER A 212 15.32 -13.67 46.96
N ILE A 213 15.76 -13.57 45.71
CA ILE A 213 16.61 -14.55 45.04
C ILE A 213 17.81 -13.83 44.45
N THR A 214 19.00 -14.43 44.55
CA THR A 214 20.22 -13.95 43.89
C THR A 214 20.60 -14.95 42.82
N ASP A 215 20.47 -14.56 41.55
CA ASP A 215 20.69 -15.43 40.40
C ASP A 215 20.93 -14.57 39.14
N THR A 216 21.05 -15.22 37.99
CA THR A 216 21.01 -14.63 36.64
C THR A 216 19.76 -15.02 35.85
N GLU A 217 19.02 -16.01 36.32
CA GLU A 217 17.77 -16.46 35.69
C GLU A 217 16.64 -16.48 36.74
N PHE A 218 15.50 -15.89 36.38
CA PHE A 218 14.33 -15.86 37.23
C PHE A 218 13.08 -16.24 36.44
N SER A 219 12.13 -16.89 37.11
CA SER A 219 10.82 -17.23 36.56
C SER A 219 9.72 -16.63 37.41
N VAL A 220 8.78 -15.94 36.78
CA VAL A 220 7.63 -15.32 37.43
C VAL A 220 6.36 -15.90 36.86
N LEU A 221 5.50 -16.44 37.71
CA LEU A 221 4.13 -16.80 37.36
C LEU A 221 3.21 -15.76 37.99
N ASP A 222 2.38 -15.12 37.19
CA ASP A 222 1.38 -14.18 37.69
C ASP A 222 0.07 -14.90 38.12
N SER A 223 -0.90 -14.13 38.62
CA SER A 223 -2.22 -14.61 39.00
C SER A 223 -3.14 -14.86 37.81
N SER A 224 -2.82 -14.34 36.62
CA SER A 224 -3.55 -14.60 35.36
C SER A 224 -3.18 -15.97 34.76
N GLY A 225 -2.05 -16.55 35.20
CA GLY A 225 -1.50 -17.79 34.67
C GLY A 225 -0.38 -17.58 33.64
N SER A 226 0.01 -16.33 33.36
CA SER A 226 1.10 -16.00 32.46
C SER A 226 2.45 -16.19 33.15
N THR A 227 3.39 -16.82 32.44
CA THR A 227 4.77 -16.99 32.91
C THR A 227 5.72 -16.09 32.14
N TYR A 228 6.60 -15.39 32.85
CA TYR A 228 7.70 -14.62 32.28
C TYR A 228 9.04 -15.12 32.82
N LEU A 229 10.06 -15.09 31.97
CA LEU A 229 11.45 -15.30 32.36
C LEU A 229 12.16 -13.95 32.38
N ILE A 230 12.99 -13.73 33.40
CA ILE A 230 13.86 -12.58 33.52
C ILE A 230 15.29 -13.10 33.52
N TYR A 231 16.10 -12.62 32.59
CA TYR A 231 17.52 -12.91 32.51
C TYR A 231 18.34 -11.68 32.83
N THR A 232 19.43 -11.85 33.57
CA THR A 232 20.43 -10.82 33.77
C THR A 232 21.79 -11.32 33.29
N LEU A 233 22.57 -10.44 32.67
CA LEU A 233 23.91 -10.82 32.17
C LEU A 233 24.98 -10.83 33.27
N SER A 234 24.62 -10.39 34.47
CA SER A 234 25.42 -10.48 35.70
C SER A 234 24.49 -10.78 36.87
N SER A 235 24.99 -11.52 37.86
CA SER A 235 24.18 -11.90 39.04
C SER A 235 23.63 -10.68 39.76
N ILE A 236 22.35 -10.75 40.13
CA ILE A 236 21.64 -9.68 40.83
C ILE A 236 20.72 -10.29 41.89
N THR A 237 20.47 -9.56 42.98
CA THR A 237 19.43 -9.92 43.96
C THR A 237 18.13 -9.22 43.61
N LEU A 238 17.09 -9.97 43.27
CA LEU A 238 15.75 -9.47 43.00
C LEU A 238 14.78 -9.88 44.12
N LYS A 239 13.99 -8.92 44.60
CA LYS A 239 12.90 -9.13 45.55
C LYS A 239 11.56 -9.01 44.85
N ALA A 240 10.88 -10.14 44.68
CA ALA A 240 9.50 -10.18 44.22
C ALA A 240 8.53 -9.98 45.39
N THR A 241 7.52 -9.14 45.22
CA THR A 241 6.46 -8.86 46.19
C THR A 241 5.10 -9.00 45.51
N ALA A 242 4.24 -9.86 46.05
CA ALA A 242 2.85 -9.98 45.63
C ALA A 242 2.06 -8.83 46.27
N VAL A 243 1.73 -7.77 45.52
CA VAL A 243 1.09 -6.57 46.09
C VAL A 243 -0.43 -6.78 46.23
N SER A 244 -1.06 -7.29 45.18
CA SER A 244 -2.50 -7.60 45.13
C SER A 244 -2.74 -8.79 44.18
N SER A 245 -4.00 -9.15 43.95
CA SER A 245 -4.36 -10.12 42.92
C SER A 245 -4.16 -9.61 41.50
N SER A 246 -3.99 -8.31 41.29
CA SER A 246 -3.84 -7.67 39.97
C SER A 246 -2.50 -7.00 39.76
N SER A 247 -1.63 -6.93 40.77
CA SER A 247 -0.30 -6.31 40.65
C SER A 247 0.75 -6.92 41.58
N GLY A 248 2.00 -6.88 41.16
CA GLY A 248 3.16 -7.24 41.97
C GLY A 248 4.42 -6.56 41.45
N THR A 249 5.45 -6.48 42.30
CA THR A 249 6.71 -5.80 41.96
C THR A 249 7.89 -6.74 42.10
N ILE A 250 8.91 -6.55 41.25
CA ILE A 250 10.22 -7.19 41.35
C ILE A 250 11.25 -6.08 41.36
N GLN A 251 11.91 -5.88 42.50
CA GLN A 251 12.85 -4.79 42.70
C GLN A 251 14.25 -5.33 43.00
N ALA A 252 15.27 -4.74 42.40
CA ALA A 252 16.65 -5.02 42.76
C ALA A 252 16.96 -4.56 44.20
N SER A 253 17.88 -5.25 44.89
CA SER A 253 18.27 -4.89 46.26
C SER A 253 19.02 -3.55 46.39
N GLY A 254 19.44 -2.97 45.27
CA GLY A 254 20.13 -1.68 45.19
C GLY A 254 20.52 -1.32 43.75
N PRO A 255 21.30 -0.23 43.55
CA PRO A 255 21.71 0.21 42.23
C PRO A 255 22.48 -0.88 41.47
N PHE A 256 22.15 -1.02 40.20
CA PHE A 256 22.65 -2.03 39.28
C PHE A 256 23.18 -1.36 38.01
N SER A 257 24.25 -1.93 37.45
CA SER A 257 24.76 -1.56 36.14
C SER A 257 24.95 -2.81 35.31
N GLY A 258 24.15 -2.97 34.26
CA GLY A 258 24.08 -4.20 33.47
C GLY A 258 22.73 -4.37 32.79
N VAL A 259 22.54 -5.52 32.16
CA VAL A 259 21.38 -5.78 31.29
C VAL A 259 20.39 -6.74 31.94
N LEU A 260 19.11 -6.38 31.89
CA LEU A 260 17.96 -7.25 32.14
C LEU A 260 17.22 -7.52 30.83
N ARG A 261 16.78 -8.76 30.63
CA ARG A 261 15.94 -9.16 29.49
C ARG A 261 14.71 -9.90 29.99
N LEU A 262 13.54 -9.53 29.48
CA LEU A 262 12.27 -10.16 29.83
C LEU A 262 11.67 -10.84 28.61
N VAL A 263 11.16 -12.06 28.78
CA VAL A 263 10.47 -12.81 27.72
C VAL A 263 9.23 -13.52 28.27
N LYS A 264 8.15 -13.55 27.50
CA LYS A 264 6.93 -14.31 27.83
C LYS A 264 7.15 -15.79 27.52
N LEU A 265 7.05 -16.65 28.53
CA LEU A 265 7.11 -18.10 28.35
C LEU A 265 5.69 -18.64 28.08
N ALA A 266 5.26 -18.55 26.81
CA ALA A 266 3.91 -18.96 26.39
C ALA A 266 3.69 -20.48 26.51
N ASP A 267 4.72 -21.28 26.28
CA ASP A 267 4.72 -22.74 26.47
C ASP A 267 6.01 -23.14 27.21
N PRO A 268 5.97 -24.04 28.21
CA PRO A 268 7.16 -24.51 28.90
C PRO A 268 8.27 -25.05 27.98
N ARG A 269 7.90 -25.63 26.82
CA ARG A 269 8.86 -26.13 25.81
C ARG A 269 9.73 -25.03 25.21
N HIS A 270 9.30 -23.77 25.26
CA HIS A 270 10.06 -22.65 24.72
C HIS A 270 11.31 -22.31 25.55
N LYS A 271 11.35 -22.75 26.81
CA LYS A 271 12.39 -22.35 27.77
C LYS A 271 13.80 -22.73 27.31
N ASP A 272 13.98 -23.92 26.74
CA ASP A 272 15.32 -24.41 26.36
C ASP A 272 15.96 -23.54 25.28
N LEU A 273 15.19 -23.16 24.26
CA LEU A 273 15.67 -22.27 23.21
C LEU A 273 15.95 -20.87 23.77
N LEU A 274 15.07 -20.34 24.62
CA LEU A 274 15.25 -19.03 25.24
C LEU A 274 16.49 -18.98 26.15
N ASN A 275 16.73 -20.02 26.96
CA ASN A 275 17.90 -20.15 27.83
C ASN A 275 19.20 -20.25 27.03
N LYS A 276 19.16 -20.81 25.81
CA LYS A 276 20.35 -20.93 24.95
C LYS A 276 20.79 -19.58 24.36
N HIS A 277 19.86 -18.66 24.12
CA HIS A 277 20.11 -17.47 23.29
C HIS A 277 20.01 -16.12 24.04
N TYR A 278 19.65 -16.09 25.33
CA TYR A 278 19.42 -14.83 26.06
C TYR A 278 20.65 -13.91 26.21
N GLN A 279 21.88 -14.43 26.04
CA GLN A 279 23.10 -13.63 26.20
C GLN A 279 23.40 -12.71 25.00
N VAL A 280 22.78 -12.95 23.84
CA VAL A 280 22.99 -12.17 22.61
C VAL A 280 21.74 -11.36 22.31
N TYR A 281 21.89 -10.07 22.07
CA TYR A 281 20.76 -9.17 21.81
C TYR A 281 21.08 -8.10 20.78
N PRO A 282 20.08 -7.65 20.00
CA PRO A 282 20.25 -6.60 19.02
C PRO A 282 20.10 -5.22 19.69
N THR A 283 20.82 -4.22 19.17
CA THR A 283 20.70 -2.81 19.60
C THR A 283 20.30 -1.89 18.46
N ALA A 284 20.55 -2.30 17.20
CA ALA A 284 20.19 -1.60 15.99
C ALA A 284 20.11 -2.59 14.81
N VAL A 285 19.57 -2.15 13.69
CA VAL A 285 19.60 -2.88 12.43
C VAL A 285 19.96 -1.96 11.26
N THR A 286 20.90 -2.41 10.45
CA THR A 286 21.20 -1.77 9.17
C THR A 286 20.47 -2.53 8.07
N LEU A 287 19.74 -1.80 7.24
CA LEU A 287 19.22 -2.33 5.98
C LEU A 287 20.27 -2.12 4.90
N ASP A 288 20.57 -3.19 4.18
CA ASP A 288 21.46 -3.18 3.02
C ASP A 288 20.75 -3.91 1.87
N TYR A 289 21.23 -3.71 0.64
CA TYR A 289 20.66 -4.37 -0.51
C TYR A 289 21.72 -4.67 -1.57
N THR A 290 21.48 -5.74 -2.32
CA THR A 290 22.20 -6.00 -3.56
C THR A 290 21.18 -6.02 -4.69
N LEU A 291 21.44 -5.24 -5.73
CA LEU A 291 20.50 -5.00 -6.81
C LEU A 291 21.11 -5.44 -8.15
N THR A 292 20.34 -6.20 -8.91
CA THR A 292 20.54 -6.39 -10.34
C THR A 292 19.32 -5.84 -11.08
N ASP A 293 19.25 -6.00 -12.39
CA ASP A 293 18.07 -5.65 -13.18
C ASP A 293 16.89 -6.61 -13.00
N THR A 294 17.15 -7.85 -12.56
CA THR A 294 16.15 -8.93 -12.41
C THR A 294 15.96 -9.42 -10.98
N THR A 295 16.87 -9.14 -10.05
CA THR A 295 16.82 -9.63 -8.67
C THR A 295 17.28 -8.57 -7.67
N GLY A 296 16.63 -8.50 -6.52
CA GLY A 296 17.06 -7.68 -5.39
C GLY A 296 17.15 -8.53 -4.13
N THR A 297 18.26 -8.44 -3.40
CA THR A 297 18.37 -9.06 -2.08
C THR A 297 18.27 -7.97 -1.02
N LEU A 298 17.23 -8.01 -0.21
CA LEU A 298 17.10 -7.20 1.01
C LEU A 298 17.87 -7.86 2.14
N ILE A 299 18.69 -7.09 2.85
CA ILE A 299 19.55 -7.59 3.91
C ILE A 299 19.22 -6.86 5.20
N PHE A 300 18.86 -7.62 6.23
CA PHE A 300 18.85 -7.12 7.60
C PHE A 300 20.16 -7.53 8.26
N ASP A 301 20.94 -6.55 8.73
CA ASP A 301 22.22 -6.77 9.43
C ASP A 301 22.11 -6.15 10.83
N TRP A 302 21.87 -7.00 11.84
CA TRP A 302 21.67 -6.55 13.21
C TRP A 302 23.01 -6.25 13.89
N THR A 303 23.11 -5.07 14.48
CA THR A 303 24.18 -4.79 15.44
C THR A 303 23.85 -5.49 16.74
N THR A 304 24.74 -6.36 17.22
CA THR A 304 24.51 -7.18 18.41
C THR A 304 25.54 -6.96 19.50
N VAL A 305 25.11 -7.08 20.75
CA VAL A 305 26.01 -7.39 21.86
C VAL A 305 26.10 -8.90 22.00
N GLY A 306 27.33 -9.41 22.10
CA GLY A 306 27.62 -10.85 22.05
C GLY A 306 27.89 -11.36 20.64
N ASP A 307 28.04 -12.68 20.50
CA ASP A 307 28.27 -13.32 19.20
C ASP A 307 26.96 -13.39 18.39
N GLY A 308 26.85 -12.50 17.40
CA GLY A 308 25.67 -12.39 16.54
C GLY A 308 25.31 -13.65 15.77
N SER A 309 26.19 -14.66 15.66
CA SER A 309 25.81 -15.97 15.09
C SER A 309 24.80 -16.72 15.96
N ASN A 310 24.67 -16.34 17.23
CA ASN A 310 23.73 -16.88 18.20
C ASN A 310 22.55 -15.92 18.48
N LEU A 311 22.38 -14.83 17.72
CA LEU A 311 21.22 -13.95 17.88
C LEU A 311 19.93 -14.74 17.54
N LEU A 312 18.93 -14.69 18.42
CA LEU A 312 17.61 -15.26 18.18
C LEU A 312 16.63 -14.14 17.84
N MET A 313 16.09 -14.17 16.62
CA MET A 313 15.07 -13.24 16.14
C MET A 313 13.84 -14.02 15.67
N LEU A 314 12.68 -13.38 15.67
CA LEU A 314 11.41 -13.95 15.25
C LEU A 314 11.03 -13.44 13.86
N THR A 315 10.69 -14.36 12.98
CA THR A 315 10.28 -14.12 11.60
C THR A 315 8.77 -14.04 11.48
N TYR A 316 8.27 -13.24 10.55
CA TYR A 316 6.90 -13.32 10.05
C TYR A 316 6.79 -14.29 8.87
N PRO A 317 5.58 -14.69 8.43
CA PRO A 317 5.40 -15.52 7.25
C PRO A 317 6.16 -15.00 6.01
N HIS A 318 6.02 -13.71 5.70
CA HIS A 318 6.68 -13.12 4.54
C HIS A 318 8.23 -13.18 4.63
N HIS A 319 8.81 -13.08 5.83
CA HIS A 319 10.24 -13.27 6.07
C HIS A 319 10.67 -14.69 5.67
N ARG A 320 9.99 -15.70 6.22
CA ARG A 320 10.35 -17.12 6.01
C ARG A 320 10.27 -17.56 4.56
N ILE A 321 9.32 -17.02 3.80
CA ILE A 321 9.13 -17.35 2.39
C ILE A 321 10.32 -16.91 1.52
N LYS A 322 10.98 -15.79 1.86
CA LYS A 322 12.05 -15.20 1.02
C LYS A 322 13.46 -15.38 1.59
N LEU A 323 13.58 -15.77 2.85
CA LEU A 323 14.86 -15.90 3.54
C LEU A 323 15.75 -16.97 2.88
N GLN A 324 16.97 -16.59 2.53
CA GLN A 324 18.01 -17.46 1.99
C GLN A 324 18.82 -18.09 3.13
N ASP A 325 19.23 -19.34 2.93
CA ASP A 325 20.04 -20.14 3.88
C ASP A 325 19.59 -20.04 5.35
N PRO A 326 18.28 -20.21 5.66
CA PRO A 326 17.76 -19.96 6.99
C PRO A 326 18.23 -21.00 8.00
N ASN A 327 18.56 -20.54 9.21
CA ASN A 327 18.73 -21.40 10.38
C ASN A 327 17.48 -21.29 11.27
N PHE A 328 16.45 -22.09 10.94
CA PHE A 328 15.20 -22.15 11.68
C PHE A 328 15.22 -23.26 12.74
N PRO A 329 15.08 -22.92 14.03
CA PRO A 329 14.60 -23.89 15.02
C PRO A 329 13.20 -24.40 14.66
N ASP A 330 12.80 -25.51 15.27
CA ASP A 330 11.44 -26.06 15.12
C ASP A 330 10.38 -25.02 15.54
N THR A 331 9.24 -24.96 14.82
CA THR A 331 8.15 -24.02 15.11
C THR A 331 7.51 -24.27 16.48
N SER A 332 7.66 -25.47 17.05
CA SER A 332 7.25 -25.81 18.41
C SER A 332 8.26 -25.37 19.50
N ALA A 333 9.47 -24.95 19.11
CA ALA A 333 10.50 -24.52 20.04
C ALA A 333 10.33 -23.07 20.50
N LEU A 334 9.61 -22.22 19.75
CA LEU A 334 9.19 -20.88 20.14
C LEU A 334 8.16 -20.36 19.14
N GLY A 335 7.10 -19.70 19.61
CA GLY A 335 6.17 -19.03 18.72
C GLY A 335 5.22 -18.07 19.44
N TYR A 336 4.86 -16.98 18.77
CA TYR A 336 3.84 -16.03 19.21
C TYR A 336 2.91 -15.70 18.06
N LEU A 337 1.59 -15.88 18.25
CA LEU A 337 0.60 -15.51 17.25
C LEU A 337 0.29 -14.01 17.37
N THR A 338 0.32 -13.30 16.24
CA THR A 338 -0.01 -11.87 16.12
C THR A 338 -1.04 -11.67 15.00
N THR A 339 -1.58 -10.46 14.80
CA THR A 339 -2.49 -10.12 13.69
C THR A 339 -1.97 -10.57 12.32
N LYS A 340 -0.64 -10.52 12.10
CA LYS A 340 0.04 -10.97 10.87
C LYS A 340 0.54 -12.43 10.89
N GLY A 341 -0.03 -13.23 11.77
CA GLY A 341 0.24 -14.65 11.92
C GLY A 341 1.34 -14.98 12.91
N TRP A 342 1.78 -16.25 12.86
CA TRP A 342 2.77 -16.79 13.77
C TRP A 342 4.16 -16.22 13.51
N MET A 343 4.74 -15.67 14.57
CA MET A 343 6.14 -15.30 14.63
C MET A 343 6.98 -16.49 15.12
N TYR A 344 7.90 -16.99 14.29
CA TYR A 344 8.73 -18.19 14.57
C TYR A 344 10.23 -17.88 14.54
N PRO A 345 11.06 -18.63 15.29
CA PRO A 345 12.48 -18.30 15.47
C PRO A 345 13.32 -18.49 14.21
N ALA A 346 14.32 -17.64 14.06
CA ALA A 346 15.49 -17.81 13.21
C ALA A 346 16.75 -17.35 13.95
N VAL A 347 17.85 -18.07 13.75
CA VAL A 347 19.12 -17.81 14.43
C VAL A 347 20.13 -17.18 13.48
N GLY A 348 20.75 -16.08 13.90
CA GLY A 348 21.75 -15.33 13.17
C GLY A 348 21.43 -13.83 13.13
N SER A 349 22.49 -13.03 13.06
CA SER A 349 22.46 -11.55 12.99
C SER A 349 22.38 -11.00 11.57
N LYS A 350 22.20 -11.87 10.57
CA LYS A 350 22.07 -11.45 9.19
C LYS A 350 21.03 -12.27 8.46
N TRP A 351 20.03 -11.58 7.91
CA TRP A 351 19.02 -12.18 7.03
C TRP A 351 19.19 -11.63 5.63
N SER A 352 19.12 -12.50 4.62
CA SER A 352 19.15 -12.13 3.21
C SER A 352 17.90 -12.65 2.55
N MET A 353 17.08 -11.76 2.01
CA MET A 353 15.78 -12.06 1.42
C MET A 353 15.81 -11.75 -0.06
N LEU A 354 15.66 -12.78 -0.89
CA LEU A 354 15.77 -12.67 -2.34
C LEU A 354 14.40 -12.40 -2.98
N TYR A 355 14.31 -11.35 -3.78
CA TYR A 355 13.13 -10.96 -4.53
C TYR A 355 13.43 -10.94 -6.02
N ASP A 356 12.50 -11.47 -6.81
CA ASP A 356 12.48 -11.26 -8.25
C ASP A 356 12.00 -9.83 -8.53
N LEU A 357 12.71 -9.11 -9.38
CA LEU A 357 12.36 -7.76 -9.79
C LEU A 357 11.64 -7.81 -11.13
N THR A 358 10.53 -7.09 -11.22
CA THR A 358 9.74 -7.06 -12.45
C THR A 358 10.53 -6.47 -13.63
N SER A 359 10.33 -7.04 -14.81
CA SER A 359 10.79 -6.46 -16.08
C SER A 359 9.85 -5.36 -16.58
N ILE A 360 8.65 -5.25 -16.00
CA ILE A 360 7.64 -4.26 -16.36
C ILE A 360 8.08 -2.89 -15.87
N THR A 361 8.00 -1.89 -16.75
CA THR A 361 8.22 -0.48 -16.39
C THR A 361 7.10 0.37 -16.97
N TRP A 362 6.97 0.47 -18.29
CA TRP A 362 5.93 1.30 -18.93
C TRP A 362 4.75 0.49 -19.48
N ASP A 363 5.08 -0.62 -20.13
CA ASP A 363 4.17 -1.41 -20.94
C ASP A 363 4.01 -2.82 -20.37
N PRO A 364 2.87 -3.48 -20.63
CA PRO A 364 2.72 -4.90 -20.33
C PRO A 364 3.77 -5.73 -21.07
N PRO A 365 4.15 -6.91 -20.55
CA PRO A 365 5.22 -7.73 -21.11
C PRO A 365 4.83 -8.43 -22.43
N ARG A 366 3.60 -8.24 -22.92
CA ARG A 366 3.05 -8.87 -24.12
C ARG A 366 2.33 -7.83 -24.98
N ALA A 367 2.37 -8.05 -26.30
CA ALA A 367 1.60 -7.27 -27.25
C ALA A 367 0.09 -7.48 -27.07
N LEU A 368 -0.70 -6.48 -27.47
CA LEU A 368 -2.14 -6.57 -27.51
C LEU A 368 -2.60 -7.70 -28.45
N ASP A 369 -3.49 -8.56 -27.97
CA ASP A 369 -4.13 -9.57 -28.80
C ASP A 369 -4.90 -8.90 -29.95
N SER A 370 -4.62 -9.34 -31.18
CA SER A 370 -5.18 -8.73 -32.40
C SER A 370 -6.70 -8.66 -32.41
N SER A 371 -7.40 -9.56 -31.71
CA SER A 371 -8.86 -9.53 -31.61
C SER A 371 -9.41 -8.36 -30.80
N CYS A 372 -8.59 -7.75 -29.96
CA CYS A 372 -8.95 -6.58 -29.14
C CYS A 372 -8.59 -5.25 -29.81
N SER A 373 -7.76 -5.26 -30.86
CA SER A 373 -7.13 -4.07 -31.44
C SER A 373 -8.13 -3.00 -31.86
N ASP A 374 -9.15 -3.35 -32.64
CA ASP A 374 -10.11 -2.38 -33.17
C ASP A 374 -10.90 -1.69 -32.04
N ALA A 375 -11.33 -2.46 -31.04
CA ALA A 375 -12.10 -1.93 -29.92
C ALA A 375 -11.25 -1.03 -29.02
N VAL A 376 -9.99 -1.41 -28.75
CA VAL A 376 -9.05 -0.57 -27.98
C VAL A 376 -8.74 0.72 -28.72
N LEU A 377 -8.45 0.66 -30.02
CA LEU A 377 -8.16 1.85 -30.82
C LEU A 377 -9.36 2.80 -30.91
N GLN A 378 -10.56 2.26 -31.10
CA GLN A 378 -11.79 3.05 -31.15
C GLN A 378 -12.08 3.73 -29.79
N GLY A 379 -11.88 3.01 -28.69
CA GLY A 379 -11.95 3.56 -27.33
C GLY A 379 -10.94 4.68 -27.10
N LEU A 380 -9.69 4.44 -27.49
CA LEU A 380 -8.59 5.38 -27.34
C LEU A 380 -8.86 6.69 -28.11
N GLU A 381 -9.27 6.59 -29.37
CA GLU A 381 -9.63 7.76 -30.19
C GLU A 381 -10.79 8.55 -29.58
N TYR A 382 -11.81 7.85 -29.06
CA TYR A 382 -12.95 8.49 -28.42
C TYR A 382 -12.52 9.24 -27.14
N GLU A 383 -11.82 8.56 -26.23
CA GLU A 383 -11.46 9.10 -24.91
C GLU A 383 -10.44 10.25 -25.04
N VAL A 384 -9.43 10.11 -25.90
CA VAL A 384 -8.50 11.22 -26.22
C VAL A 384 -9.24 12.38 -26.87
N GLY A 385 -10.20 12.11 -27.75
CA GLY A 385 -11.05 13.13 -28.37
C GLY A 385 -11.95 13.89 -27.40
N GLN A 386 -12.15 13.39 -26.17
CA GLN A 386 -12.89 14.11 -25.11
C GLN A 386 -12.01 15.08 -24.32
N LEU A 387 -10.68 15.01 -24.45
CA LEU A 387 -9.77 15.86 -23.71
C LEU A 387 -9.79 17.29 -24.27
N ASP A 388 -10.16 18.24 -23.42
CA ASP A 388 -10.16 19.67 -23.72
C ASP A 388 -9.16 20.37 -22.81
N VAL A 389 -8.02 20.80 -23.38
CA VAL A 389 -6.93 21.46 -22.66
C VAL A 389 -7.42 22.70 -21.90
N SER A 390 -8.41 23.42 -22.42
CA SER A 390 -8.98 24.60 -21.74
C SER A 390 -9.83 24.26 -20.51
N LYS A 391 -10.18 22.98 -20.35
CA LYS A 391 -10.94 22.43 -19.23
C LYS A 391 -10.13 21.41 -18.42
N ALA A 392 -8.82 21.34 -18.62
CA ALA A 392 -7.95 20.52 -17.78
C ALA A 392 -8.18 20.92 -16.30
N PRO A 393 -8.38 19.95 -15.39
CA PRO A 393 -8.81 20.23 -14.03
C PRO A 393 -7.71 20.98 -13.27
N ILE A 394 -8.13 21.93 -12.44
CA ILE A 394 -7.25 22.55 -11.44
C ILE A 394 -7.22 21.59 -10.23
N PRO A 395 -6.05 21.28 -9.64
CA PRO A 395 -5.98 20.45 -8.43
C PRO A 395 -6.88 21.01 -7.32
N GLY A 396 -7.85 20.20 -6.88
CA GLY A 396 -8.69 20.49 -5.71
C GLY A 396 -8.13 19.85 -4.44
N ASP A 397 -7.49 18.70 -4.61
CA ASP A 397 -6.83 17.86 -3.63
C ASP A 397 -5.68 17.11 -4.33
N PHE A 398 -4.88 16.36 -3.59
CA PHE A 398 -3.77 15.58 -4.14
C PHE A 398 -4.22 14.20 -4.66
N TYR A 399 -5.22 13.59 -4.04
CA TYR A 399 -5.63 12.20 -4.21
C TYR A 399 -6.46 11.97 -5.48
N TYR A 400 -7.67 12.54 -5.54
CA TYR A 400 -8.61 12.40 -6.66
C TYR A 400 -8.07 13.05 -7.92
N TRP A 401 -7.35 14.18 -7.80
CA TRP A 401 -6.62 14.77 -8.93
C TRP A 401 -5.61 13.76 -9.46
N GLY A 402 -4.77 13.19 -8.60
CA GLY A 402 -3.75 12.24 -8.99
C GLY A 402 -4.33 11.04 -9.74
N GLY A 403 -5.31 10.36 -9.13
CA GLY A 403 -5.96 9.20 -9.75
C GLY A 403 -6.56 9.50 -11.11
N THR A 404 -7.26 10.64 -11.23
CA THR A 404 -7.90 11.06 -12.49
C THR A 404 -6.85 11.32 -13.58
N LEU A 405 -5.80 12.08 -13.28
CA LEU A 405 -4.78 12.44 -14.27
C LEU A 405 -3.91 11.24 -14.65
N ALA A 406 -3.64 10.33 -13.71
CA ALA A 406 -2.91 9.09 -14.00
C ALA A 406 -3.71 8.20 -14.97
N ALA A 407 -5.02 8.07 -14.79
CA ALA A 407 -5.90 7.34 -15.71
C ALA A 407 -5.90 7.96 -17.12
N GLN A 408 -5.93 9.30 -17.24
CA GLN A 408 -5.80 9.96 -18.54
C GLN A 408 -4.40 9.77 -19.13
N GLY A 409 -3.35 9.82 -18.32
CA GLY A 409 -1.97 9.59 -18.76
C GLY A 409 -1.74 8.17 -19.30
N ARG A 410 -2.47 7.17 -18.81
CA ARG A 410 -2.44 5.81 -19.38
C ARG A 410 -2.84 5.79 -20.85
N LEU A 411 -3.71 6.70 -21.31
CA LEU A 411 -4.08 6.80 -22.74
C LEU A 411 -2.87 7.14 -23.61
N ALA A 412 -1.97 8.02 -23.16
CA ALA A 412 -0.74 8.35 -23.89
C ALA A 412 0.21 7.16 -23.98
N LEU A 413 0.34 6.39 -22.89
CA LEU A 413 1.18 5.19 -22.89
C LEU A 413 0.64 4.10 -23.81
N ILE A 414 -0.68 3.88 -23.80
CA ILE A 414 -1.33 2.92 -24.71
C ILE A 414 -1.21 3.39 -26.16
N ALA A 415 -1.39 4.69 -26.44
CA ALA A 415 -1.18 5.26 -27.76
C ALA A 415 0.24 5.05 -28.28
N ASP A 416 1.26 5.31 -27.45
CA ASP A 416 2.68 5.06 -27.77
C ASP A 416 2.92 3.58 -28.07
N ASN A 417 2.44 2.68 -27.20
CA ASN A 417 2.61 1.23 -27.37
C ASN A 417 1.95 0.69 -28.64
N LEU A 418 0.81 1.27 -29.06
CA LEU A 418 0.09 0.90 -30.28
C LEU A 418 0.57 1.67 -31.53
N GLY A 419 1.59 2.53 -31.42
CA GLY A 419 2.13 3.31 -32.53
C GLY A 419 1.25 4.49 -32.99
N ARG A 420 0.28 4.91 -32.19
CA ARG A 420 -0.62 6.06 -32.41
C ARG A 420 -0.08 7.35 -31.83
N SER A 421 1.11 7.74 -32.30
CA SER A 421 1.79 8.97 -31.88
C SER A 421 0.94 10.25 -32.05
N ASP A 422 -0.03 10.25 -32.97
CA ASP A 422 -1.00 11.32 -33.17
C ASP A 422 -1.91 11.57 -31.96
N LEU A 423 -2.14 10.53 -31.14
CA LEU A 423 -2.99 10.60 -29.95
C LEU A 423 -2.20 10.91 -28.66
N VAL A 424 -0.86 10.86 -28.70
CA VAL A 424 -0.01 11.14 -27.52
C VAL A 424 -0.06 12.62 -27.16
N THR A 425 0.19 13.51 -28.13
CA THR A 425 0.34 14.97 -27.88
C THR A 425 -0.90 15.59 -27.21
N PRO A 426 -2.15 15.30 -27.64
CA PRO A 426 -3.34 15.84 -26.98
C PRO A 426 -3.44 15.48 -25.50
N VAL A 427 -3.07 14.25 -25.13
CA VAL A 427 -3.04 13.82 -23.73
C VAL A 427 -1.96 14.58 -22.97
N ILE A 428 -0.74 14.66 -23.51
CA ILE A 428 0.38 15.34 -22.83
C ILE A 428 0.10 16.84 -22.62
N ASP A 429 -0.50 17.52 -23.59
CA ASP A 429 -0.88 18.94 -23.45
C ASP A 429 -1.95 19.12 -22.38
N TYR A 430 -2.93 18.20 -22.30
CA TYR A 430 -3.95 18.20 -21.25
C TYR A 430 -3.33 17.98 -19.86
N LEU A 431 -2.42 17.02 -19.72
CA LEU A 431 -1.70 16.76 -18.46
C LEU A 431 -0.88 17.98 -18.04
N LYS A 432 -0.09 18.58 -18.94
CA LYS A 432 0.74 19.76 -18.65
C LYS A 432 -0.09 20.97 -18.21
N ALA A 433 -1.24 21.21 -18.86
CA ALA A 433 -2.12 22.31 -18.50
C ALA A 433 -2.62 22.19 -17.05
N SER A 434 -3.02 20.98 -16.64
CA SER A 434 -3.39 20.71 -15.24
C SER A 434 -2.17 20.77 -14.29
N PHE A 435 -1.04 20.19 -14.70
CA PHE A 435 0.15 20.07 -13.84
C PHE A 435 0.80 21.43 -13.56
N ALA A 436 0.69 22.39 -14.47
CA ALA A 436 1.26 23.74 -14.32
C ALA A 436 0.84 24.43 -13.01
N HIS A 437 -0.34 24.11 -12.48
CA HIS A 437 -0.84 24.65 -11.22
C HIS A 437 -0.01 24.24 -9.99
N TRP A 438 0.75 23.14 -10.06
CA TRP A 438 1.65 22.73 -8.97
C TRP A 438 2.84 23.68 -8.81
N PHE A 439 3.25 24.36 -9.90
CA PHE A 439 4.34 25.32 -9.89
C PHE A 439 3.87 26.76 -9.58
N ASP A 440 2.56 26.98 -9.56
CA ASP A 440 1.96 28.29 -9.32
C ASP A 440 1.58 28.46 -7.84
N SER A 441 2.32 29.31 -7.14
CA SER A 441 2.05 29.67 -5.73
C SER A 441 0.67 30.29 -5.47
N SER A 442 -0.03 30.74 -6.52
CA SER A 442 -1.38 31.31 -6.44
C SER A 442 -2.51 30.29 -6.64
N SER A 443 -2.18 29.04 -6.96
CA SER A 443 -3.15 27.94 -7.06
C SER A 443 -3.89 27.69 -5.74
N SER A 444 -5.13 27.19 -5.81
CA SER A 444 -5.95 26.91 -4.63
C SER A 444 -5.41 25.78 -3.76
N THR A 445 -4.75 24.82 -4.40
CA THR A 445 -4.15 23.65 -3.75
C THR A 445 -2.68 23.60 -4.14
N VAL A 446 -1.81 23.74 -3.14
CA VAL A 446 -0.36 23.82 -3.34
C VAL A 446 0.39 22.97 -2.31
N PRO A 447 1.50 22.33 -2.70
CA PRO A 447 2.38 21.62 -1.79
C PRO A 447 3.26 22.59 -0.99
N ALA A 448 3.48 22.28 0.27
CA ALA A 448 4.38 22.99 1.17
C ALA A 448 5.35 22.01 1.83
N TYR A 449 6.52 22.52 2.24
CA TYR A 449 7.45 21.74 3.04
C TYR A 449 7.20 22.00 4.53
N GLU A 450 6.84 20.95 5.26
CA GLU A 450 6.64 21.01 6.70
C GLU A 450 7.99 20.79 7.40
N THR A 451 8.36 21.75 8.26
CA THR A 451 9.74 21.90 8.74
C THR A 451 10.06 21.16 10.04
N ALA A 452 9.06 20.75 10.82
CA ALA A 452 9.28 20.14 12.13
C ALA A 452 9.55 18.63 12.03
N TRP A 453 8.80 17.92 11.19
CA TRP A 453 9.03 16.51 10.88
C TRP A 453 9.90 16.33 9.63
N GLY A 454 9.76 17.23 8.65
CA GLY A 454 10.50 17.19 7.39
C GLY A 454 9.81 16.35 6.33
N GLY A 455 9.05 16.99 5.45
CA GLY A 455 8.44 16.36 4.27
C GLY A 455 7.52 17.29 3.48
N VAL A 456 7.09 16.82 2.30
CA VAL A 456 6.12 17.55 1.48
C VAL A 456 4.71 17.19 1.93
N ILE A 457 3.85 18.20 2.10
CA ILE A 457 2.44 18.04 2.46
C ILE A 457 1.53 18.97 1.65
N ASN A 458 0.23 18.69 1.63
CA ASN A 458 -0.78 19.67 1.24
C ASN A 458 -0.78 20.82 2.27
N LYS A 459 -0.51 22.04 1.78
CA LYS A 459 -0.42 23.24 2.62
C LYS A 459 -1.64 23.48 3.49
N ALA A 460 -2.84 23.24 2.96
CA ALA A 460 -4.08 23.45 3.71
C ALA A 460 -4.26 22.41 4.84
N GLY A 461 -3.62 21.26 4.72
CA GLY A 461 -3.62 20.21 5.74
C GLY A 461 -2.66 20.43 6.89
N ALA A 462 -1.74 21.39 6.80
CA ALA A 462 -0.70 21.62 7.81
C ALA A 462 -1.25 21.75 9.24
N THR A 463 -2.46 22.29 9.40
CA THR A 463 -3.16 22.39 10.69
C THR A 463 -4.59 21.85 10.65
N ASN A 464 -4.93 21.02 9.65
CA ASN A 464 -6.26 20.44 9.49
C ASN A 464 -6.17 18.99 8.99
N VAL A 465 -6.40 18.05 9.91
CA VAL A 465 -6.31 16.60 9.65
C VAL A 465 -7.35 16.08 8.64
N TYR A 466 -8.41 16.85 8.36
CA TYR A 466 -9.47 16.42 7.43
C TYR A 466 -9.21 16.81 5.97
N VAL A 467 -8.13 17.56 5.68
CA VAL A 467 -7.72 17.87 4.31
C VAL A 467 -6.96 16.69 3.74
N ASP A 468 -7.33 16.26 2.53
CA ASP A 468 -6.67 15.20 1.77
C ASP A 468 -6.40 13.97 2.63
N PHE A 469 -7.42 13.50 3.34
CA PHE A 469 -7.37 12.29 4.17
C PHE A 469 -6.26 12.29 5.24
N GLY A 470 -5.78 13.48 5.64
CA GLY A 470 -4.71 13.63 6.61
C GLY A 470 -3.32 13.69 5.99
N ASN A 471 -3.18 13.99 4.70
CA ASN A 471 -1.89 14.22 4.05
C ASN A 471 -1.03 15.26 4.79
N GLY A 472 -1.63 16.33 5.32
CA GLY A 472 -0.94 17.30 6.19
C GLY A 472 -0.32 16.71 7.47
N TYR A 473 -0.79 15.53 7.86
CA TYR A 473 -0.37 14.73 9.02
C TYR A 473 0.34 13.44 8.57
N TYR A 474 0.92 13.44 7.36
CA TYR A 474 1.71 12.34 6.80
C TYR A 474 0.95 11.04 6.53
N ASN A 475 -0.40 11.08 6.51
CA ASN A 475 -1.17 9.95 6.02
C ASN A 475 -1.02 9.84 4.50
N ASP A 476 -0.95 8.61 4.00
CA ASP A 476 -1.25 8.29 2.60
C ASP A 476 -0.32 8.91 1.56
N HIS A 477 0.86 9.40 1.97
CA HIS A 477 1.82 10.03 1.06
C HIS A 477 2.17 9.14 -0.13
N HIS A 478 2.44 7.85 0.11
CA HIS A 478 2.70 6.88 -0.97
C HIS A 478 1.52 6.68 -1.93
N PHE A 479 0.26 6.75 -1.46
CA PHE A 479 -0.92 6.67 -2.33
C PHE A 479 -1.01 7.91 -3.22
N HIS A 480 -0.95 9.11 -2.61
CA HIS A 480 -1.12 10.38 -3.32
C HIS A 480 0.05 10.64 -4.28
N TYR A 481 1.28 10.43 -3.80
CA TYR A 481 2.48 10.78 -4.55
C TYR A 481 2.80 9.74 -5.62
N GLY A 482 2.32 8.49 -5.49
CA GLY A 482 2.34 7.50 -6.57
C GLY A 482 1.70 8.01 -7.85
N TYR A 483 0.50 8.57 -7.74
CA TYR A 483 -0.19 9.17 -8.88
C TYR A 483 0.51 10.43 -9.40
N PHE A 484 0.93 11.33 -8.50
CA PHE A 484 1.65 12.55 -8.88
C PHE A 484 2.92 12.24 -9.68
N LEU A 485 3.74 11.30 -9.20
CA LEU A 485 4.97 10.87 -9.85
C LEU A 485 4.69 10.15 -11.17
N SER A 486 3.63 9.35 -11.24
CA SER A 486 3.21 8.70 -12.49
C SER A 486 2.89 9.72 -13.57
N VAL A 487 2.08 10.74 -13.26
CA VAL A 487 1.71 11.80 -14.21
C VAL A 487 2.95 12.60 -14.64
N ALA A 488 3.80 12.99 -13.70
CA ALA A 488 5.05 13.71 -13.99
C ALA A 488 5.98 12.89 -14.91
N ALA A 489 6.13 11.60 -14.64
CA ALA A 489 6.95 10.70 -15.43
C ALA A 489 6.41 10.52 -16.85
N ILE A 490 5.10 10.43 -17.02
CA ILE A 490 4.45 10.35 -18.34
C ILE A 490 4.71 11.63 -19.14
N ILE A 491 4.56 12.82 -18.55
CA ILE A 491 4.90 14.07 -19.22
C ILE A 491 6.38 14.07 -19.64
N ALA A 492 7.28 13.76 -18.70
CA ALA A 492 8.72 13.76 -18.92
C ALA A 492 9.18 12.74 -19.99
N LYS A 493 8.52 11.59 -20.10
CA LYS A 493 8.80 10.58 -21.14
C LYS A 493 8.66 11.16 -22.55
N PHE A 494 7.72 12.09 -22.76
CA PHE A 494 7.44 12.69 -24.07
C PHE A 494 7.89 14.15 -24.20
N ASP A 495 8.36 14.79 -23.12
CA ASP A 495 8.92 16.15 -23.15
C ASP A 495 10.16 16.27 -22.23
N GLY A 496 11.34 16.16 -22.86
CA GLY A 496 12.63 16.31 -22.17
C GLY A 496 12.94 17.74 -21.72
N ASN A 497 12.32 18.77 -22.31
CA ASN A 497 12.49 20.15 -21.84
C ASN A 497 11.72 20.35 -20.53
N TRP A 498 10.47 19.87 -20.47
CA TRP A 498 9.67 19.87 -19.24
C TRP A 498 10.38 19.12 -18.11
N LEU A 499 10.95 17.95 -18.41
CA LEU A 499 11.77 17.22 -17.44
C LEU A 499 12.93 18.08 -16.93
N SER A 500 13.70 18.68 -17.83
CA SER A 500 14.87 19.50 -17.45
C SER A 500 14.50 20.71 -16.60
N GLU A 501 13.31 21.28 -16.81
CA GLU A 501 12.82 22.45 -16.08
C GLU A 501 12.29 22.09 -14.68
N HIS A 502 11.61 20.95 -14.53
CA HIS A 502 10.84 20.65 -13.32
C HIS A 502 11.39 19.49 -12.47
N LYS A 503 12.49 18.84 -12.91
CA LYS A 503 13.07 17.67 -12.25
C LYS A 503 13.22 17.82 -10.73
N ASP A 504 13.80 18.93 -10.27
CA ASP A 504 14.13 19.11 -8.85
C ASP A 504 12.87 19.28 -8.00
N PHE A 505 11.84 19.93 -8.54
CA PHE A 505 10.54 20.06 -7.88
C PHE A 505 9.88 18.69 -7.69
N ILE A 506 9.87 17.85 -8.72
CA ILE A 506 9.28 16.51 -8.66
C ILE A 506 10.10 15.59 -7.74
N ASN A 507 11.43 15.75 -7.72
CA ASN A 507 12.31 14.98 -6.86
C ASN A 507 12.00 15.16 -5.36
N TRP A 508 11.42 16.28 -4.92
CA TRP A 508 10.98 16.43 -3.52
C TRP A 508 9.88 15.44 -3.13
N PHE A 509 8.96 15.12 -4.04
CA PHE A 509 7.93 14.11 -3.82
C PHE A 509 8.52 12.69 -3.86
N ALA A 510 9.44 12.42 -4.79
CA ALA A 510 10.13 11.13 -4.85
C ALA A 510 10.95 10.87 -3.57
N ARG A 511 11.68 11.87 -3.08
CA ARG A 511 12.44 11.80 -1.82
C ARG A 511 11.56 11.54 -0.61
N ASP A 512 10.32 12.03 -0.62
CA ASP A 512 9.40 11.79 0.49
C ASP A 512 9.03 10.30 0.66
N ILE A 513 8.84 9.56 -0.45
CA ILE A 513 8.36 8.17 -0.40
C ILE A 513 9.42 7.10 -0.71
N ILE A 514 10.50 7.43 -1.43
CA ILE A 514 11.53 6.47 -1.86
C ILE A 514 12.98 6.92 -1.60
N ASN A 515 13.23 7.87 -0.68
CA ASN A 515 14.61 8.17 -0.29
C ASN A 515 15.31 6.92 0.30
N PRO A 516 16.45 6.46 -0.25
CA PRO A 516 17.15 5.28 0.25
C PRO A 516 18.18 5.57 1.35
N SER A 517 18.44 6.86 1.67
CA SER A 517 19.63 7.25 2.46
C SER A 517 19.30 8.23 3.60
N PRO A 518 19.84 7.99 4.81
CA PRO A 518 19.74 8.95 5.92
C PRO A 518 20.60 10.21 5.70
N GLU A 519 21.41 10.26 4.63
CA GLU A 519 22.20 11.45 4.28
C GLU A 519 21.35 12.57 3.66
N ASP A 520 20.09 12.32 3.33
CA ASP A 520 19.14 13.37 2.94
C ASP A 520 18.79 14.23 4.17
N PRO A 521 19.13 15.54 4.19
CA PRO A 521 18.87 16.39 5.35
C PRO A 521 17.42 16.89 5.45
N PHE A 522 16.53 16.49 4.54
CA PHE A 522 15.15 16.97 4.47
C PHE A 522 14.09 15.87 4.50
N PHE A 523 14.42 14.63 4.14
CA PHE A 523 13.45 13.53 4.06
C PHE A 523 13.95 12.27 4.79
N PRO A 524 13.09 11.55 5.53
CA PRO A 524 13.47 10.27 6.13
C PRO A 524 13.65 9.19 5.05
N VAL A 525 14.28 8.07 5.41
CA VAL A 525 14.40 6.91 4.52
C VAL A 525 13.02 6.27 4.33
N THR A 526 12.57 6.11 3.08
CA THR A 526 11.32 5.45 2.67
C THR A 526 10.16 5.63 3.65
N ARG A 527 9.66 6.86 3.82
CA ARG A 527 8.78 7.27 4.93
C ARG A 527 7.71 6.26 5.35
N CYS A 528 6.94 5.74 4.40
CA CYS A 528 5.81 4.83 4.65
C CYS A 528 6.21 3.36 4.80
N ARG A 529 7.44 2.97 4.40
CA ARG A 529 7.85 1.57 4.32
C ARG A 529 8.33 1.05 5.67
N ASP A 530 7.67 0.01 6.18
CA ASP A 530 8.15 -0.77 7.33
C ASP A 530 8.73 -2.11 6.86
N TRP A 531 10.04 -2.15 6.67
CA TRP A 531 10.75 -3.29 6.10
C TRP A 531 10.56 -4.59 6.88
N PHE A 532 10.46 -4.54 8.21
CA PHE A 532 10.21 -5.70 9.07
C PHE A 532 8.75 -6.12 9.08
N ALA A 533 7.80 -5.18 8.94
CA ALA A 533 6.39 -5.52 8.74
C ALA A 533 6.13 -6.17 7.39
N GLY A 534 6.97 -5.86 6.39
CA GLY A 534 6.89 -6.41 5.04
C GLY A 534 6.03 -5.60 4.07
N HIS A 535 5.31 -4.58 4.55
CA HIS A 535 4.48 -3.67 3.76
C HIS A 535 4.59 -2.22 4.28
N SER A 536 3.87 -1.30 3.66
CA SER A 536 3.79 0.11 4.07
C SER A 536 2.70 0.36 5.11
N TRP A 537 2.86 1.42 5.90
CA TRP A 537 1.82 1.96 6.77
C TRP A 537 1.28 3.28 6.19
N ALA A 538 -0.03 3.34 6.00
CA ALA A 538 -0.77 4.51 5.53
C ALA A 538 -0.80 5.62 6.59
N SER A 539 -1.14 5.28 7.83
CA SER A 539 -1.20 6.26 8.92
C SER A 539 0.15 6.90 9.22
N GLY A 540 0.14 8.23 9.27
CA GLY A 540 1.19 9.07 9.79
C GLY A 540 0.93 9.46 11.24
N ILE A 541 0.95 10.76 11.51
CA ILE A 541 0.90 11.35 12.87
C ILE A 541 -0.49 11.85 13.30
N ALA A 542 -1.51 11.63 12.47
CA ALA A 542 -2.87 11.97 12.81
C ALA A 542 -3.28 11.37 14.16
N ASN A 543 -4.09 12.11 14.94
CA ASN A 543 -4.62 11.66 16.23
C ASN A 543 -3.56 11.14 17.23
N GLY A 544 -2.37 11.76 17.23
CA GLY A 544 -1.27 11.39 18.12
C GLY A 544 -0.50 10.16 17.67
N ALA A 545 -0.52 9.87 16.36
CA ALA A 545 0.04 8.67 15.76
C ALA A 545 -0.47 7.40 16.47
N GLY A 546 -1.79 7.22 16.52
CA GLY A 546 -2.43 6.03 17.09
C GLY A 546 -2.10 4.74 16.33
N SER A 547 -3.02 3.78 16.34
CA SER A 547 -2.90 2.51 15.60
C SER A 547 -2.36 2.69 14.19
N ARG A 548 -1.54 1.74 13.76
CA ARG A 548 -1.02 1.70 12.39
C ARG A 548 -2.02 0.97 11.52
N ASP A 549 -2.24 1.44 10.32
CA ASP A 549 -3.16 0.86 9.36
C ASP A 549 -2.60 0.90 7.94
N GLN A 550 -3.06 -0.04 7.13
CA GLN A 550 -2.91 -0.07 5.69
C GLN A 550 -4.19 -0.67 5.11
N GLU A 551 -4.87 0.07 4.24
CA GLU A 551 -6.07 -0.39 3.55
C GLU A 551 -5.74 -0.82 2.13
N SER A 552 -5.25 0.13 1.33
CA SER A 552 -5.14 0.03 -0.13
C SER A 552 -3.77 -0.49 -0.58
N THR A 553 -3.62 -1.81 -0.67
CA THR A 553 -2.36 -2.38 -1.19
C THR A 553 -2.14 -2.09 -2.67
N GLY A 554 -3.21 -1.95 -3.46
CA GLY A 554 -3.13 -1.56 -4.86
C GLY A 554 -2.52 -0.17 -5.04
N GLU A 555 -2.87 0.77 -4.15
CA GLU A 555 -2.29 2.11 -4.17
C GLU A 555 -0.89 2.18 -3.57
N ALA A 556 -0.56 1.33 -2.60
CA ALA A 556 0.82 1.19 -2.12
C ALA A 556 1.76 0.72 -3.25
N VAL A 557 1.31 -0.30 -3.99
CA VAL A 557 1.98 -0.82 -5.20
C VAL A 557 2.10 0.28 -6.26
N ASN A 558 1.04 1.07 -6.48
CA ASN A 558 1.10 2.23 -7.38
C ASN A 558 2.06 3.33 -6.89
N GLY A 559 2.18 3.53 -5.57
CA GLY A 559 3.14 4.43 -4.94
C GLY A 559 4.56 4.18 -5.44
N TYR A 560 5.00 2.93 -5.33
CA TYR A 560 6.34 2.52 -5.78
C TYR A 560 6.45 2.37 -7.30
N TYR A 561 5.35 2.05 -8.00
CA TYR A 561 5.33 2.05 -9.46
C TYR A 561 5.49 3.46 -10.04
N GLY A 562 4.78 4.47 -9.53
CA GLY A 562 4.95 5.85 -9.94
C GLY A 562 6.36 6.37 -9.70
N ALA A 563 6.97 5.96 -8.58
CA ALA A 563 8.37 6.24 -8.30
C ALA A 563 9.33 5.53 -9.28
N LEU A 564 9.04 4.28 -9.67
CA LEU A 564 9.77 3.55 -10.72
C LEU A 564 9.68 4.26 -12.07
N LEU A 565 8.49 4.73 -12.47
CA LEU A 565 8.30 5.50 -13.69
C LEU A 565 9.15 6.77 -13.67
N TRP A 566 9.10 7.53 -12.57
CA TRP A 566 9.91 8.74 -12.42
C TRP A 566 11.42 8.44 -12.45
N ALA A 567 11.86 7.42 -11.72
CA ALA A 567 13.25 6.99 -11.71
C ALA A 567 13.74 6.66 -13.12
N SER A 568 12.89 6.03 -13.95
CA SER A 568 13.26 5.62 -15.32
C SER A 568 13.49 6.78 -16.30
N VAL A 569 12.97 7.98 -16.01
CA VAL A 569 13.20 9.19 -16.83
C VAL A 569 14.15 10.18 -16.19
N ALA A 570 14.25 10.20 -14.85
CA ALA A 570 14.93 11.27 -14.12
C ALA A 570 16.16 10.82 -13.32
N LEU A 571 16.29 9.54 -12.97
CA LEU A 571 17.30 9.04 -12.02
C LEU A 571 18.23 7.98 -12.65
N SER A 572 19.21 7.48 -11.88
CA SER A 572 20.11 6.41 -12.32
C SER A 572 19.44 5.02 -12.25
N THR A 573 20.06 4.05 -12.92
CA THR A 573 19.64 2.64 -12.89
C THR A 573 19.53 2.06 -11.47
N ASP A 574 20.35 2.53 -10.54
CA ASP A 574 20.32 2.02 -9.18
C ASP A 574 19.01 2.39 -8.46
N TYR A 575 18.50 3.60 -8.67
CA TYR A 575 17.18 4.02 -8.15
C TYR A 575 16.03 3.32 -8.87
N ILE A 576 16.18 2.97 -10.15
CA ILE A 576 15.21 2.14 -10.87
C ILE A 576 15.11 0.77 -10.18
N ASN A 577 16.25 0.12 -9.92
CA ASN A 577 16.27 -1.20 -9.28
C ASN A 577 15.83 -1.13 -7.81
N TYR A 578 16.12 -0.04 -7.11
CA TYR A 578 15.61 0.20 -5.75
C TYR A 578 14.08 0.35 -5.72
N ALA A 579 13.50 1.12 -6.66
CA ALA A 579 12.06 1.24 -6.79
C ALA A 579 11.40 -0.12 -7.15
N LYS A 580 12.06 -0.94 -7.98
CA LYS A 580 11.61 -2.33 -8.23
C LYS A 580 11.67 -3.21 -6.99
N LEU A 581 12.70 -3.07 -6.14
CA LEU A 581 12.78 -3.81 -4.87
C LEU A 581 11.64 -3.42 -3.93
N LEU A 582 11.38 -2.11 -3.79
CA LEU A 582 10.25 -1.61 -3.00
C LEU A 582 8.93 -2.22 -3.50
N LEU A 583 8.68 -2.13 -4.81
CA LEU A 583 7.51 -2.72 -5.47
C LEU A 583 7.40 -4.23 -5.19
N ALA A 584 8.47 -4.99 -5.40
CA ALA A 584 8.47 -6.44 -5.21
C ALA A 584 8.18 -6.83 -3.74
N THR A 585 8.71 -6.06 -2.79
CA THR A 585 8.47 -6.32 -1.36
C THR A 585 7.05 -5.95 -0.94
N GLU A 586 6.48 -4.86 -1.46
CA GLU A 586 5.10 -4.45 -1.18
C GLU A 586 4.09 -5.45 -1.78
N GLN A 587 4.35 -5.91 -3.02
CA GLN A 587 3.55 -6.97 -3.65
C GLN A 587 3.60 -8.28 -2.86
N HIS A 588 4.78 -8.67 -2.37
CA HIS A 588 4.93 -9.86 -1.52
C HIS A 588 4.18 -9.70 -0.19
N GLY A 589 4.23 -8.52 0.44
CA GLY A 589 3.43 -8.21 1.62
C GLY A 589 1.92 -8.36 1.37
N ALA A 590 1.42 -7.78 0.27
CA ALA A 590 0.03 -7.89 -0.14
C ALA A 590 -0.40 -9.34 -0.41
N GLN A 591 0.42 -10.11 -1.12
CA GLN A 591 0.17 -11.54 -1.40
C GLN A 591 0.10 -12.41 -0.13
N VAL A 592 0.86 -12.06 0.90
CA VAL A 592 0.88 -12.83 2.15
C VAL A 592 -0.26 -12.41 3.06
N TYR A 593 -0.54 -11.12 3.20
CA TYR A 593 -1.45 -10.61 4.24
C TYR A 593 -2.83 -10.20 3.74
N TRP A 594 -2.98 -9.81 2.47
CA TRP A 594 -4.28 -9.42 1.91
C TRP A 594 -4.92 -10.53 1.09
N HIS A 595 -4.13 -11.31 0.35
CA HIS A 595 -4.67 -12.40 -0.46
C HIS A 595 -4.90 -13.63 0.41
N LEU A 596 -6.17 -14.02 0.60
CA LEU A 596 -6.53 -15.17 1.42
C LEU A 596 -6.89 -16.36 0.54
N TYR A 597 -6.40 -17.53 0.95
CA TYR A 597 -6.66 -18.80 0.26
C TYR A 597 -7.49 -19.70 1.18
N PRO A 598 -8.78 -19.89 0.92
CA PRO A 598 -9.62 -20.83 1.67
C PRO A 598 -9.04 -22.25 1.74
N GLN A 599 -8.22 -22.61 0.75
CA GLN A 599 -7.61 -23.93 0.60
C GLN A 599 -6.35 -24.15 1.44
N ASP A 600 -5.76 -23.09 2.01
CA ASP A 600 -4.50 -23.20 2.75
C ASP A 600 -4.64 -24.01 4.04
N ASP A 601 -3.55 -24.74 4.36
CA ASP A 601 -3.41 -25.51 5.60
C ASP A 601 -3.46 -24.55 6.82
N PRO A 602 -4.43 -24.71 7.73
CA PRO A 602 -4.48 -23.95 8.98
C PRO A 602 -3.21 -24.08 9.84
N ALA A 603 -2.49 -25.20 9.72
CA ALA A 603 -1.26 -25.47 10.46
C ALA A 603 0.01 -25.10 9.68
N GLY A 604 -0.14 -24.57 8.46
CA GLY A 604 0.98 -24.14 7.63
C GLY A 604 1.78 -23.04 8.32
N ARG A 605 3.08 -23.24 8.53
CA ARG A 605 3.93 -22.27 9.24
C ARG A 605 3.97 -20.89 8.55
N ASP A 606 3.72 -20.85 7.24
CA ASP A 606 3.77 -19.65 6.41
C ASP A 606 2.36 -19.10 6.10
N ASN A 607 1.31 -19.70 6.67
CA ASN A 607 -0.06 -19.17 6.63
C ASN A 607 -0.25 -18.14 7.75
N PRO A 608 -0.57 -16.86 7.45
CA PRO A 608 -0.78 -15.85 8.48
C PRO A 608 -2.10 -16.01 9.25
N TYR A 609 -3.07 -16.70 8.68
CA TYR A 609 -4.45 -16.74 9.19
C TYR A 609 -4.90 -18.19 9.38
N PRO A 610 -4.63 -18.80 10.55
CA PRO A 610 -5.07 -20.17 10.84
C PRO A 610 -6.60 -20.32 10.85
N GLU A 611 -7.35 -19.22 11.03
CA GLU A 611 -8.81 -19.19 11.03
C GLU A 611 -9.40 -19.48 9.64
N ALA A 612 -10.04 -20.64 9.47
CA ALA A 612 -10.62 -21.06 8.18
C ALA A 612 -11.72 -20.09 7.69
N ASP A 613 -12.55 -19.59 8.60
CA ASP A 613 -13.64 -18.66 8.27
C ASP A 613 -13.11 -17.29 7.83
N LEU A 614 -11.97 -16.83 8.38
CA LEU A 614 -11.30 -15.63 7.89
C LEU A 614 -10.79 -15.86 6.47
N ARG A 615 -10.11 -16.99 6.21
CA ARG A 615 -9.61 -17.30 4.86
C ARG A 615 -10.73 -17.41 3.83
N ALA A 616 -11.93 -17.85 4.24
CA ALA A 616 -13.11 -17.90 3.39
C ALA A 616 -13.58 -16.51 2.89
N LEU A 617 -13.14 -15.41 3.53
CA LEU A 617 -13.39 -14.05 3.05
C LEU A 617 -12.55 -13.68 1.81
N THR A 618 -11.56 -14.50 1.45
CA THR A 618 -10.73 -14.40 0.22
C THR A 618 -9.83 -13.17 0.10
N THR A 619 -10.18 -12.05 0.73
CA THR A 619 -9.35 -10.85 0.76
C THR A 619 -9.53 -10.09 2.06
N ILE A 620 -8.46 -9.47 2.56
CA ILE A 620 -8.53 -8.47 3.62
C ILE A 620 -8.81 -7.10 2.98
N GLY A 621 -9.52 -6.23 3.72
CA GLY A 621 -9.66 -4.82 3.40
C GLY A 621 -8.63 -4.00 4.16
N ASN A 622 -8.56 -4.16 5.48
CA ASN A 622 -7.65 -3.42 6.36
C ASN A 622 -6.76 -4.36 7.18
N VAL A 623 -5.47 -4.01 7.26
CA VAL A 623 -4.53 -4.54 8.25
C VAL A 623 -4.12 -3.41 9.18
N GLU A 624 -4.43 -3.58 10.45
CA GLU A 624 -3.96 -2.77 11.56
C GLU A 624 -3.04 -3.57 12.50
N ASP A 625 -2.39 -2.89 13.42
CA ASP A 625 -1.55 -3.50 14.44
C ASP A 625 -2.32 -4.47 15.36
N TRP A 626 -3.58 -4.16 15.68
CA TRP A 626 -4.44 -4.94 16.59
C TRP A 626 -5.66 -5.59 15.92
N GLN A 627 -5.98 -5.27 14.66
CA GLN A 627 -7.11 -5.83 13.92
C GLN A 627 -6.74 -6.10 12.45
N SER A 628 -7.26 -7.15 11.83
CA SER A 628 -7.17 -7.32 10.37
C SER A 628 -8.41 -8.01 9.83
N GLY A 629 -8.98 -7.53 8.72
CA GLY A 629 -10.19 -8.16 8.18
C GLY A 629 -10.79 -7.52 6.93
N ALA A 630 -11.87 -8.13 6.46
CA ALA A 630 -12.61 -7.74 5.26
C ALA A 630 -13.62 -6.63 5.58
N TRP A 631 -13.14 -5.40 5.71
CA TRP A 631 -13.93 -4.19 5.91
C TRP A 631 -13.19 -2.96 5.40
N LEU A 632 -13.93 -1.89 5.11
CA LEU A 632 -13.43 -0.59 4.64
C LEU A 632 -13.90 0.53 5.57
N PHE A 633 -13.19 1.66 5.57
CA PHE A 633 -13.59 2.81 6.40
C PHE A 633 -14.99 3.37 6.07
N TRP A 634 -15.56 3.04 4.91
CA TRP A 634 -16.90 3.47 4.48
C TRP A 634 -17.91 2.33 4.28
N GLY A 635 -17.52 1.06 4.39
CA GLY A 635 -18.41 -0.03 3.99
C GLY A 635 -17.85 -1.43 4.11
N ASN A 636 -18.64 -2.40 3.64
CA ASN A 636 -18.31 -3.83 3.70
C ASN A 636 -18.75 -4.62 2.45
N LEU A 637 -18.94 -3.92 1.33
CA LEU A 637 -19.24 -4.56 0.05
C LEU A 637 -18.02 -5.36 -0.39
N LYS A 638 -18.22 -6.65 -0.71
CA LYS A 638 -17.14 -7.57 -1.10
C LYS A 638 -16.37 -7.09 -2.32
N THR A 639 -17.10 -6.50 -3.28
CA THR A 639 -16.56 -5.95 -4.53
C THR A 639 -15.65 -4.77 -4.23
N GLU A 640 -16.04 -3.88 -3.32
CA GLU A 640 -15.22 -2.73 -2.92
C GLU A 640 -13.99 -3.18 -2.11
N ILE A 641 -14.17 -4.11 -1.16
CA ILE A 641 -13.08 -4.70 -0.37
C ILE A 641 -12.03 -5.34 -1.28
N ALA A 642 -12.45 -6.08 -2.30
CA ALA A 642 -11.52 -6.69 -3.26
C ALA A 642 -10.91 -5.66 -4.22
N ALA A 643 -11.71 -4.72 -4.73
CA ALA A 643 -11.27 -3.75 -5.72
C ALA A 643 -10.19 -2.79 -5.18
N ILE A 644 -10.25 -2.41 -3.90
CA ILE A 644 -9.22 -1.54 -3.31
C ILE A 644 -7.83 -2.20 -3.24
N GLN A 645 -7.76 -3.54 -3.23
CA GLN A 645 -6.48 -4.26 -3.31
C GLN A 645 -5.94 -4.38 -4.74
N ILE A 646 -6.70 -3.88 -5.72
CA ILE A 646 -6.39 -4.01 -7.14
C ILE A 646 -6.14 -2.65 -7.78
N LEU A 647 -7.01 -1.68 -7.52
CA LEU A 647 -6.92 -0.35 -8.12
C LEU A 647 -5.66 0.39 -7.63
N PRO A 648 -5.06 1.25 -8.47
CA PRO A 648 -5.39 1.47 -9.89
C PRO A 648 -4.90 0.31 -10.77
N VAL A 649 -5.54 0.12 -11.93
CA VAL A 649 -5.13 -0.94 -12.88
C VAL A 649 -4.01 -0.44 -13.79
N ILE A 650 -2.81 -0.94 -13.54
CA ILE A 650 -1.53 -0.62 -14.17
C ILE A 650 -0.79 -1.92 -14.54
N PRO A 651 0.20 -1.88 -15.46
CA PRO A 651 0.86 -3.08 -15.96
C PRO A 651 1.43 -4.01 -14.87
N VAL A 652 1.98 -3.46 -13.78
CA VAL A 652 2.61 -4.25 -12.71
C VAL A 652 1.62 -5.03 -11.85
N ASN A 653 0.31 -4.74 -11.91
CA ASN A 653 -0.70 -5.57 -11.24
C ASN A 653 -0.68 -7.02 -11.72
N GLU A 654 -0.17 -7.29 -12.94
CA GLU A 654 0.05 -8.65 -13.42
C GLU A 654 0.84 -9.53 -12.45
N VAL A 655 1.85 -8.95 -11.79
CA VAL A 655 2.77 -9.66 -10.90
C VAL A 655 2.15 -9.84 -9.50
N LEU A 656 1.14 -9.03 -9.16
CA LEU A 656 0.52 -9.03 -7.85
C LEU A 656 -0.41 -10.25 -7.66
N TYR A 657 -1.12 -10.70 -8.69
CA TYR A 657 -2.13 -11.75 -8.56
C TYR A 657 -1.70 -13.08 -9.17
N ASP A 658 -1.85 -14.17 -8.40
CA ASP A 658 -1.84 -15.52 -8.95
C ASP A 658 -3.26 -15.98 -9.37
N THR A 659 -3.30 -17.06 -10.15
CA THR A 659 -4.53 -17.66 -10.66
C THR A 659 -5.49 -18.11 -9.56
N GLN A 660 -4.99 -18.70 -8.48
CA GLN A 660 -5.84 -19.27 -7.43
C GLN A 660 -6.58 -18.16 -6.68
N TRP A 661 -5.89 -17.07 -6.35
CA TRP A 661 -6.51 -15.93 -5.67
C TRP A 661 -7.58 -15.26 -6.54
N VAL A 662 -7.30 -14.97 -7.83
CA VAL A 662 -8.28 -14.28 -8.68
C VAL A 662 -9.53 -15.12 -8.94
N GLU A 663 -9.42 -16.45 -9.01
CA GLU A 663 -10.56 -17.36 -9.14
C GLU A 663 -11.42 -17.42 -7.86
N ASN A 664 -10.76 -17.46 -6.70
CA ASN A 664 -11.43 -17.37 -5.41
C ASN A 664 -12.16 -16.02 -5.29
N MET A 665 -11.48 -14.92 -5.62
CA MET A 665 -11.99 -13.55 -5.50
C MET A 665 -13.17 -13.30 -6.43
N TRP A 666 -13.10 -13.79 -7.68
CA TRP A 666 -14.21 -13.78 -8.62
C TRP A 666 -15.45 -14.49 -8.07
N SER A 667 -15.25 -15.68 -7.49
CA SER A 667 -16.34 -16.45 -6.87
C SER A 667 -16.91 -15.75 -5.63
N TYR A 668 -16.05 -15.16 -4.81
CA TYR A 668 -16.42 -14.44 -3.59
C TYR A 668 -17.26 -13.19 -3.87
N THR A 669 -16.92 -12.44 -4.91
CA THR A 669 -17.59 -11.19 -5.32
C THR A 669 -18.80 -11.40 -6.23
N MET A 670 -18.96 -12.59 -6.83
CA MET A 670 -20.01 -12.90 -7.81
C MET A 670 -21.44 -12.42 -7.44
N PRO A 671 -21.93 -12.59 -6.19
CA PRO A 671 -23.27 -12.12 -5.83
C PRO A 671 -23.47 -10.61 -6.03
N GLU A 672 -22.42 -9.81 -5.83
CA GLU A 672 -22.44 -8.35 -6.00
C GLU A 672 -22.10 -7.93 -7.44
N LEU A 673 -21.27 -8.70 -8.15
CA LEU A 673 -20.97 -8.45 -9.57
C LEU A 673 -22.24 -8.48 -10.44
N VAL A 674 -23.18 -9.38 -10.14
CA VAL A 674 -24.47 -9.50 -10.85
C VAL A 674 -25.56 -8.56 -10.32
N ASP A 675 -25.33 -7.86 -9.21
CA ASP A 675 -26.29 -6.92 -8.65
C ASP A 675 -26.24 -5.59 -9.44
N PRO A 676 -27.35 -5.16 -10.05
CA PRO A 676 -27.40 -3.91 -10.83
C PRO A 676 -27.27 -2.64 -9.98
N SER A 677 -27.36 -2.72 -8.65
CA SER A 677 -27.15 -1.60 -7.73
C SER A 677 -25.68 -1.31 -7.44
N ILE A 678 -24.79 -2.28 -7.71
CA ILE A 678 -23.35 -2.12 -7.57
C ILE A 678 -22.81 -1.43 -8.84
N GLY A 679 -22.06 -0.34 -8.65
CA GLY A 679 -21.50 0.46 -9.73
C GLY A 679 -20.52 -0.32 -10.61
N ASP A 680 -20.56 -0.05 -11.91
CA ASP A 680 -19.67 -0.70 -12.89
C ASP A 680 -18.20 -0.34 -12.65
N GLU A 681 -17.93 0.83 -12.05
CA GLU A 681 -16.59 1.29 -11.71
C GLU A 681 -15.83 0.32 -10.80
N TRP A 682 -16.52 -0.33 -9.86
CA TRP A 682 -15.93 -1.34 -8.99
C TRP A 682 -15.81 -2.70 -9.69
N LYS A 683 -16.81 -3.05 -10.51
CA LYS A 683 -16.82 -4.30 -11.27
C LYS A 683 -15.68 -4.37 -12.29
N ALA A 684 -15.39 -3.25 -12.96
CA ALA A 684 -14.29 -3.12 -13.91
C ALA A 684 -12.95 -3.57 -13.33
N VAL A 685 -12.67 -3.17 -12.09
CA VAL A 685 -11.44 -3.53 -11.38
C VAL A 685 -11.36 -5.04 -11.14
N ILE A 686 -12.46 -5.65 -10.70
CA ILE A 686 -12.54 -7.11 -10.48
C ILE A 686 -12.37 -7.89 -11.79
N ILE A 687 -13.00 -7.43 -12.87
CA ILE A 687 -12.91 -8.02 -14.21
C ILE A 687 -11.46 -8.00 -14.72
N ASN A 688 -10.75 -6.87 -14.55
CA ASN A 688 -9.32 -6.80 -14.91
C ASN A 688 -8.48 -7.79 -14.13
N ALA A 689 -8.62 -7.89 -12.81
CA ALA A 689 -7.85 -8.88 -12.04
C ALA A 689 -8.16 -10.32 -12.50
N TYR A 690 -9.44 -10.63 -12.75
CA TYR A 690 -9.84 -11.95 -13.25
C TYR A 690 -9.25 -12.30 -14.63
N SER A 691 -8.98 -11.30 -15.46
CA SER A 691 -8.35 -11.48 -16.77
C SER A 691 -6.95 -12.09 -16.72
N ASN A 692 -6.24 -12.02 -15.58
CA ASN A 692 -4.97 -12.73 -15.39
C ASN A 692 -5.12 -14.25 -15.55
N ALA A 693 -6.29 -14.81 -15.25
CA ALA A 693 -6.58 -16.24 -15.36
C ALA A 693 -7.52 -16.56 -16.54
N HIS A 694 -8.55 -15.73 -16.75
CA HIS A 694 -9.63 -16.00 -17.71
C HIS A 694 -9.90 -14.79 -18.62
N PRO A 695 -8.96 -14.41 -19.51
CA PRO A 695 -9.03 -13.17 -20.27
C PRO A 695 -10.22 -13.11 -21.24
N GLN A 696 -10.64 -14.24 -21.82
CA GLN A 696 -11.83 -14.28 -22.69
C GLN A 696 -13.11 -13.95 -21.92
N VAL A 697 -13.29 -14.55 -20.74
CA VAL A 697 -14.47 -14.29 -19.90
C VAL A 697 -14.45 -12.84 -19.41
N ALA A 698 -13.28 -12.34 -19.01
CA ALA A 698 -13.14 -10.95 -18.62
C ALA A 698 -13.51 -9.99 -19.76
N ALA A 699 -13.09 -10.26 -21.00
CA ALA A 699 -13.45 -9.44 -22.17
C ALA A 699 -14.97 -9.44 -22.43
N GLU A 700 -15.64 -10.59 -22.31
CA GLU A 700 -17.10 -10.69 -22.45
C GLU A 700 -17.84 -9.87 -21.38
N TRP A 701 -17.36 -9.92 -20.13
CA TRP A 701 -17.93 -9.13 -19.04
C TRP A 701 -17.66 -7.62 -19.22
N SER A 702 -16.44 -7.27 -19.60
CA SER A 702 -16.03 -5.90 -19.86
C SER A 702 -16.91 -5.22 -20.90
N ALA A 703 -17.38 -5.93 -21.93
CA ALA A 703 -18.27 -5.40 -22.97
C ALA A 703 -19.68 -5.00 -22.48
N ASN A 704 -20.03 -5.33 -21.24
CA ASN A 704 -21.30 -4.96 -20.61
C ASN A 704 -21.19 -3.77 -19.64
N LEU A 705 -19.96 -3.32 -19.34
CA LEU A 705 -19.73 -2.17 -18.47
C LEU A 705 -20.12 -0.86 -19.16
N THR A 706 -20.62 0.09 -18.37
CA THR A 706 -21.03 1.42 -18.86
C THR A 706 -20.34 2.57 -18.14
N ALA A 707 -19.60 2.29 -17.07
CA ALA A 707 -18.78 3.24 -16.32
C ALA A 707 -17.50 2.57 -15.80
N TRP A 708 -16.44 3.36 -15.61
CA TRP A 708 -15.12 2.90 -15.14
C TRP A 708 -14.59 3.72 -13.95
N GLY A 709 -15.38 4.66 -13.42
CA GLY A 709 -14.94 5.56 -12.35
C GLY A 709 -14.00 6.66 -12.84
N SER A 710 -13.36 7.37 -11.92
CA SER A 710 -12.41 8.45 -12.24
C SER A 710 -10.96 7.96 -12.43
N GLY A 711 -10.59 6.84 -11.81
CA GLY A 711 -9.24 6.27 -11.83
C GLY A 711 -8.98 5.22 -12.91
N GLN A 712 -9.94 4.99 -13.82
CA GLN A 712 -9.83 3.98 -14.88
C GLN A 712 -10.58 4.44 -16.15
N THR A 713 -10.16 3.91 -17.30
CA THR A 713 -10.75 4.20 -18.61
C THR A 713 -11.17 2.91 -19.32
N PHE A 714 -12.09 3.02 -20.28
CA PHE A 714 -12.47 1.87 -21.11
C PHE A 714 -11.26 1.34 -21.90
N THR A 715 -10.43 2.25 -22.42
CA THR A 715 -9.25 1.87 -23.18
C THR A 715 -8.27 1.06 -22.33
N ASN A 716 -7.99 1.50 -21.10
CA ASN A 716 -7.04 0.81 -20.23
C ASN A 716 -7.61 -0.52 -19.69
N GLU A 717 -8.91 -0.60 -19.41
CA GLU A 717 -9.63 -1.86 -19.13
C GLU A 717 -9.38 -2.91 -20.23
N LEU A 718 -9.76 -2.59 -21.47
CA LEU A 718 -9.71 -3.58 -22.54
C LEU A 718 -8.27 -3.86 -23.00
N TYR A 719 -7.38 -2.87 -22.93
CA TYR A 719 -5.95 -3.04 -23.21
C TYR A 719 -5.28 -3.94 -22.16
N PHE A 720 -5.62 -3.79 -20.87
CA PHE A 720 -5.10 -4.66 -19.82
C PHE A 720 -5.53 -6.10 -20.06
N ILE A 721 -6.83 -6.34 -20.29
CA ILE A 721 -7.39 -7.67 -20.61
C ILE A 721 -6.72 -8.26 -21.86
N GLY A 722 -6.59 -7.46 -22.93
CA GLY A 722 -6.03 -7.90 -24.21
C GLY A 722 -4.52 -8.17 -24.18
N THR A 723 -3.83 -7.88 -23.08
CA THR A 723 -2.37 -8.12 -22.92
C THR A 723 -2.05 -9.19 -21.86
N ARG A 724 -3.07 -9.87 -21.33
CA ARG A 724 -2.89 -10.97 -20.36
C ARG A 724 -2.32 -12.24 -20.99
N PRO A 725 -1.81 -13.20 -20.20
CA PRO A 725 -1.42 -14.51 -20.73
C PRO A 725 -2.62 -15.20 -21.41
N ASN A 726 -2.43 -15.68 -22.64
CA ASN A 726 -3.48 -16.38 -23.41
C ASN A 726 -3.03 -17.80 -23.78
N PRO A 727 -2.94 -18.73 -22.81
CA PRO A 727 -2.45 -20.09 -23.07
C PRO A 727 -3.36 -20.89 -24.01
N SER A 728 -4.64 -20.54 -24.12
CA SER A 728 -5.59 -21.21 -25.01
C SER A 728 -5.40 -20.84 -26.49
N ASN A 729 -4.67 -19.74 -26.78
CA ASN A 729 -4.57 -19.11 -28.11
C ASN A 729 -5.93 -18.82 -28.78
N THR A 730 -7.01 -18.77 -27.99
CA THR A 730 -8.33 -18.35 -28.48
C THR A 730 -8.37 -16.82 -28.46
N PRO A 731 -8.91 -16.15 -29.49
CA PRO A 731 -9.07 -14.70 -29.49
C PRO A 731 -9.59 -14.16 -28.15
N ILE A 732 -8.85 -13.27 -27.49
CA ILE A 732 -9.25 -12.74 -26.18
C ILE A 732 -10.59 -12.01 -26.27
N CYS A 733 -10.74 -11.06 -27.19
CA CYS A 733 -11.96 -10.27 -27.30
C CYS A 733 -13.01 -10.90 -28.23
N GLY A 734 -12.67 -11.91 -29.01
CA GLY A 734 -13.62 -12.57 -29.93
C GLY A 734 -14.40 -11.56 -30.79
N SER A 735 -15.73 -11.67 -30.80
CA SER A 735 -16.63 -10.67 -31.41
C SER A 735 -17.44 -9.97 -30.31
N LEU A 736 -16.85 -8.94 -29.71
CA LEU A 736 -17.55 -8.14 -28.70
C LEU A 736 -18.80 -7.47 -29.31
N PRO A 737 -19.90 -7.38 -28.55
CA PRO A 737 -21.14 -6.81 -29.06
C PRO A 737 -21.01 -5.30 -29.31
N GLN A 738 -21.61 -4.83 -30.41
CA GLN A 738 -21.55 -3.44 -30.86
C GLN A 738 -22.96 -2.85 -31.00
N ASN A 739 -23.09 -1.54 -30.78
CA ASN A 739 -24.31 -0.82 -31.17
C ASN A 739 -24.38 -0.71 -32.71
N PRO A 740 -25.59 -0.57 -33.30
CA PRO A 740 -25.71 -0.07 -34.65
C PRO A 740 -25.30 1.41 -34.69
N TYR A 741 -24.31 1.74 -35.52
CA TYR A 741 -23.80 3.09 -35.75
C TYR A 741 -24.17 3.61 -37.14
N GLY A 742 -24.16 4.93 -37.30
CA GLY A 742 -24.55 5.61 -38.54
C GLY A 742 -25.99 6.11 -38.52
N SER A 743 -26.54 6.43 -39.69
CA SER A 743 -27.89 6.97 -39.84
C SER A 743 -28.92 5.88 -40.12
N PHE A 744 -30.02 5.88 -39.38
CA PHE A 744 -31.10 4.91 -39.52
C PHE A 744 -32.47 5.47 -39.14
N GLN A 745 -33.50 4.75 -39.58
CA GLN A 745 -34.85 4.84 -39.03
C GLN A 745 -35.08 3.67 -38.07
N ILE A 746 -35.70 3.95 -36.92
CA ILE A 746 -36.00 2.92 -35.92
C ILE A 746 -37.42 2.41 -36.17
N GLN A 747 -37.58 1.09 -36.29
CA GLN A 747 -38.88 0.45 -36.52
C GLN A 747 -39.19 -0.52 -35.37
N LEU A 748 -40.40 -0.45 -34.83
CA LEU A 748 -40.91 -1.37 -33.82
C LEU A 748 -41.22 -2.73 -34.47
N ASP A 749 -40.63 -3.81 -33.95
CA ASP A 749 -40.75 -5.13 -34.55
C ASP A 749 -42.17 -5.72 -34.45
N SER A 750 -42.89 -5.42 -33.37
CA SER A 750 -44.20 -6.03 -33.08
C SER A 750 -45.34 -5.59 -34.00
N ASN A 751 -45.28 -4.39 -34.58
CA ASN A 751 -46.33 -3.85 -35.45
C ASN A 751 -45.82 -3.18 -36.73
N GLY A 752 -44.49 -3.04 -36.91
CA GLY A 752 -43.89 -2.44 -38.09
C GLY A 752 -43.92 -0.91 -38.15
N ASN A 753 -44.42 -0.22 -37.12
CA ASN A 753 -44.43 1.23 -37.07
C ASN A 753 -43.01 1.78 -36.86
N TYR A 754 -42.69 2.87 -37.54
CA TYR A 754 -41.47 3.62 -37.37
C TYR A 754 -41.60 4.65 -36.24
N VAL A 755 -40.47 4.93 -35.58
CA VAL A 755 -40.35 5.99 -34.59
C VAL A 755 -40.40 7.34 -35.31
N ALA A 756 -41.33 8.19 -34.87
CA ALA A 756 -41.47 9.58 -35.28
C ALA A 756 -41.06 10.51 -34.13
N ALA A 757 -40.38 11.60 -34.48
CA ALA A 757 -40.01 12.73 -33.63
C ALA A 757 -39.71 13.93 -34.53
N SER A 758 -39.97 15.15 -34.06
CA SER A 758 -39.75 16.39 -34.82
C SER A 758 -39.48 17.57 -33.90
N SER A 759 -39.22 18.75 -34.46
CA SER A 759 -39.14 19.99 -33.69
C SER A 759 -40.48 20.39 -33.04
N ALA A 760 -41.61 19.87 -33.53
CA ALA A 760 -42.94 20.17 -32.98
C ALA A 760 -43.40 19.18 -31.91
N ASP A 761 -42.90 17.94 -31.94
CA ASP A 761 -43.07 16.93 -30.87
C ASP A 761 -41.74 16.16 -30.76
N THR A 762 -40.98 16.48 -29.73
CA THR A 762 -39.66 15.89 -29.49
C THR A 762 -39.76 14.49 -28.91
N ASN A 763 -40.94 14.06 -28.44
CA ASN A 763 -41.12 12.73 -27.87
C ASN A 763 -41.04 11.66 -28.96
N LEU A 764 -40.29 10.60 -28.68
CA LEU A 764 -40.16 9.46 -29.58
C LEU A 764 -41.40 8.57 -29.46
N LYS A 765 -42.15 8.45 -30.56
CA LYS A 765 -43.35 7.61 -30.65
C LYS A 765 -43.29 6.68 -31.85
N ALA A 766 -43.52 5.38 -31.65
CA ALA A 766 -43.67 4.38 -32.72
C ALA A 766 -45.04 4.51 -33.43
N SER A 767 -45.26 5.63 -34.12
CA SER A 767 -46.54 6.02 -34.71
C SER A 767 -46.54 6.17 -36.24
N ALA A 768 -45.38 6.26 -36.89
CA ALA A 768 -45.30 6.42 -38.34
C ALA A 768 -45.49 5.08 -39.05
N THR A 769 -46.45 4.99 -39.97
CA THR A 769 -46.76 3.74 -40.70
C THR A 769 -45.96 3.55 -41.99
N SER A 770 -45.06 4.49 -42.32
CA SER A 770 -44.21 4.43 -43.51
C SER A 770 -42.84 5.04 -43.25
N ALA A 771 -41.81 4.54 -43.95
CA ALA A 771 -40.44 5.04 -43.88
C ALA A 771 -40.33 6.54 -44.22
N SER A 772 -41.16 7.05 -45.13
CA SER A 772 -41.15 8.48 -45.50
C SER A 772 -41.62 9.42 -44.38
N ALA A 773 -42.38 8.90 -43.41
CA ALA A 773 -42.86 9.66 -42.26
C ALA A 773 -42.02 9.41 -40.98
N ALA A 774 -40.98 8.57 -41.07
CA ALA A 774 -40.13 8.20 -39.95
C ALA A 774 -39.10 9.30 -39.64
N ALA A 775 -38.75 9.42 -38.35
CA ALA A 775 -37.60 10.21 -37.96
C ALA A 775 -36.30 9.45 -38.30
N THR A 776 -35.29 10.21 -38.76
CA THR A 776 -33.94 9.68 -38.97
C THR A 776 -33.07 10.05 -37.78
N PHE A 777 -32.38 9.05 -37.24
CA PHE A 777 -31.48 9.19 -36.11
C PHE A 777 -30.05 8.87 -36.55
N SER A 778 -29.08 9.63 -36.04
CA SER A 778 -27.66 9.34 -36.14
C SER A 778 -27.17 8.73 -34.84
N SER A 779 -26.52 7.58 -34.92
CA SER A 779 -25.87 6.91 -33.79
C SER A 779 -24.36 7.05 -33.89
N ALA A 780 -23.75 7.52 -32.81
CA ALA A 780 -22.31 7.69 -32.69
C ALA A 780 -21.75 6.79 -31.58
N TYR A 781 -20.48 6.40 -31.74
CA TYR A 781 -19.77 5.55 -30.80
C TYR A 781 -19.55 6.24 -29.46
N VAL A 782 -19.78 5.46 -28.40
CA VAL A 782 -19.34 5.70 -27.03
C VAL A 782 -18.89 4.33 -26.51
N PRO A 783 -17.86 4.22 -25.66
CA PRO A 783 -17.47 2.95 -25.05
C PRO A 783 -18.66 2.10 -24.58
N ASN A 784 -18.72 0.85 -25.08
CA ASN A 784 -19.80 -0.13 -24.88
C ASN A 784 -21.25 0.34 -25.15
N SER A 785 -21.43 1.52 -25.74
CA SER A 785 -22.74 2.15 -25.89
C SER A 785 -22.76 3.04 -27.15
N GLY A 786 -23.70 3.97 -27.21
CA GLY A 786 -23.78 4.95 -28.27
C GLY A 786 -24.81 6.02 -27.94
N THR A 787 -24.73 7.13 -28.65
CA THR A 787 -25.73 8.20 -28.58
C THR A 787 -26.80 8.00 -29.64
N LEU A 788 -27.97 8.60 -29.46
CA LEU A 788 -28.96 8.75 -30.53
C LEU A 788 -29.25 10.24 -30.73
N GLN A 789 -29.03 10.76 -31.93
CA GLN A 789 -29.29 12.17 -32.27
C GLN A 789 -30.35 12.26 -33.37
N LEU A 790 -31.41 13.02 -33.14
CA LEU A 790 -32.41 13.32 -34.17
C LEU A 790 -31.79 14.22 -35.24
N VAL A 791 -31.67 13.73 -36.47
CA VAL A 791 -30.95 14.43 -37.55
C VAL A 791 -31.61 15.77 -37.91
N SER A 792 -32.95 15.84 -37.88
CA SER A 792 -33.69 17.05 -38.27
C SER A 792 -33.51 18.24 -37.31
N THR A 793 -33.13 17.99 -36.06
CA THR A 793 -32.98 19.04 -35.03
C THR A 793 -31.58 19.09 -34.41
N SER A 794 -30.72 18.11 -34.73
CA SER A 794 -29.42 17.92 -34.08
C SER A 794 -29.50 17.79 -32.56
N GLN A 795 -30.66 17.36 -32.02
CA GLN A 795 -30.84 17.13 -30.59
C GLN A 795 -30.66 15.65 -30.25
N PHE A 796 -29.91 15.36 -29.20
CA PHE A 796 -29.75 14.03 -28.63
C PHE A 796 -31.02 13.60 -27.90
N VAL A 797 -31.28 12.29 -27.98
CA VAL A 797 -32.38 11.61 -27.31
C VAL A 797 -32.03 11.43 -25.85
N THR A 798 -32.85 11.98 -24.96
CA THR A 798 -32.71 11.90 -23.51
C THR A 798 -33.64 10.83 -22.96
N ALA A 799 -33.10 9.97 -22.08
CA ALA A 799 -33.85 9.03 -21.27
C ALA A 799 -33.87 9.48 -19.81
N GLY A 800 -35.05 9.83 -19.30
CA GLY A 800 -35.20 10.37 -17.95
C GLY A 800 -34.92 9.34 -16.85
N GLN A 801 -34.35 9.79 -15.72
CA GLN A 801 -33.96 8.93 -14.59
C GLN A 801 -35.10 8.06 -14.04
N THR A 802 -36.33 8.59 -14.00
CA THR A 802 -37.47 7.92 -13.37
C THR A 802 -38.13 6.86 -14.24
N GLY A 803 -37.84 6.85 -15.56
CA GLY A 803 -38.56 6.00 -16.52
C GLY A 803 -40.05 6.29 -16.62
N ALA A 804 -40.53 7.46 -16.18
CA ALA A 804 -41.96 7.77 -16.10
C ALA A 804 -42.53 8.45 -17.37
N THR A 805 -41.66 8.91 -18.27
CA THR A 805 -42.00 9.76 -19.41
C THR A 805 -41.39 9.22 -20.69
N ALA A 806 -41.94 9.65 -21.84
CA ALA A 806 -41.38 9.30 -23.13
C ALA A 806 -39.92 9.79 -23.27
N LEU A 807 -39.10 9.03 -23.99
CA LEU A 807 -37.81 9.49 -24.47
C LEU A 807 -38.03 10.71 -25.38
N ALA A 808 -37.15 11.71 -25.29
CA ALA A 808 -37.31 12.94 -26.05
C ALA A 808 -35.99 13.40 -26.68
N ALA A 809 -36.01 13.77 -27.96
CA ALA A 809 -34.89 14.39 -28.65
C ALA A 809 -34.83 15.89 -28.35
N GLY A 810 -34.18 16.26 -27.24
CA GLY A 810 -34.20 17.62 -26.71
C GLY A 810 -32.88 18.15 -26.14
N SER A 811 -31.81 17.36 -26.10
CA SER A 811 -30.52 17.81 -25.56
C SER A 811 -29.54 18.23 -26.65
N ALA A 812 -28.85 19.36 -26.47
CA ALA A 812 -27.82 19.82 -27.39
C ALA A 812 -26.47 19.09 -27.20
N VAL A 813 -26.29 18.43 -26.06
CA VAL A 813 -25.03 17.77 -25.67
C VAL A 813 -25.35 16.38 -25.13
N ALA A 814 -24.55 15.38 -25.53
CA ALA A 814 -24.70 14.03 -24.99
C ALA A 814 -23.96 13.88 -23.66
N SER A 815 -24.66 13.41 -22.63
CA SER A 815 -24.08 12.97 -21.36
C SER A 815 -24.65 11.59 -20.98
N THR A 816 -24.66 11.23 -19.70
CA THR A 816 -25.17 9.95 -19.20
C THR A 816 -26.62 9.68 -19.62
N TRP A 817 -27.45 10.70 -19.76
CA TRP A 817 -28.87 10.54 -20.10
C TRP A 817 -29.14 10.34 -21.60
N GLU A 818 -28.14 10.60 -22.43
CA GLU A 818 -28.21 10.49 -23.89
C GLU A 818 -27.47 9.24 -24.43
N ARG A 819 -27.06 8.35 -23.53
CA ARG A 819 -26.35 7.10 -23.84
C ARG A 819 -27.27 5.89 -23.77
N PHE A 820 -27.11 5.01 -24.75
CA PHE A 820 -27.90 3.80 -24.90
C PHE A 820 -27.03 2.62 -25.28
N THR A 821 -27.27 1.48 -24.65
CA THR A 821 -26.71 0.19 -25.04
C THR A 821 -27.74 -0.53 -25.90
N ILE A 822 -27.38 -0.82 -27.16
CA ILE A 822 -28.28 -1.43 -28.14
C ILE A 822 -27.68 -2.78 -28.53
N ARG A 823 -28.42 -3.86 -28.29
CA ARG A 823 -27.92 -5.24 -28.42
C ARG A 823 -28.96 -6.13 -29.08
N GLN A 824 -28.50 -7.19 -29.75
CA GLN A 824 -29.40 -8.19 -30.33
C GLN A 824 -30.31 -8.74 -29.22
N LYS A 825 -31.62 -8.62 -29.41
CA LYS A 825 -32.59 -9.03 -28.39
C LYS A 825 -32.61 -10.55 -28.28
N ASN A 826 -32.44 -11.07 -27.07
CA ASN A 826 -32.48 -12.50 -26.81
C ASN A 826 -33.82 -13.12 -27.26
N GLY A 827 -33.75 -14.19 -28.06
CA GLY A 827 -34.92 -14.91 -28.59
C GLY A 827 -35.66 -14.21 -29.75
N ALA A 828 -35.25 -13.01 -30.16
CA ALA A 828 -35.82 -12.31 -31.31
C ALA A 828 -35.13 -12.73 -32.62
N ALA A 829 -35.74 -12.38 -33.77
CA ALA A 829 -35.11 -12.57 -35.07
C ALA A 829 -33.80 -11.76 -35.17
N SER A 830 -32.84 -12.24 -35.97
CA SER A 830 -31.59 -11.52 -36.22
C SER A 830 -31.88 -10.12 -36.77
N GLY A 831 -31.20 -9.11 -36.22
CA GLY A 831 -31.42 -7.70 -36.55
C GLY A 831 -32.55 -7.01 -35.77
N VAL A 832 -33.15 -7.69 -34.80
CA VAL A 832 -34.06 -7.11 -33.80
C VAL A 832 -33.30 -6.87 -32.50
N TYR A 833 -33.27 -5.63 -32.06
CA TYR A 833 -32.46 -5.17 -30.94
C TYR A 833 -33.32 -4.76 -29.74
N SER A 834 -32.79 -4.99 -28.54
CA SER A 834 -33.23 -4.35 -27.31
C SER A 834 -32.42 -3.06 -27.10
N ILE A 835 -33.04 -2.06 -26.48
CA ILE A 835 -32.39 -0.77 -26.16
C ILE A 835 -32.43 -0.63 -24.64
N LYS A 836 -31.28 -0.33 -24.02
CA LYS A 836 -31.13 -0.06 -22.58
C LYS A 836 -30.62 1.37 -22.39
N ALA A 837 -31.27 2.14 -21.54
CA ALA A 837 -30.85 3.49 -21.20
C ALA A 837 -29.77 3.47 -20.11
N THR A 838 -28.70 4.25 -20.28
CA THR A 838 -27.63 4.33 -19.27
C THR A 838 -28.09 5.10 -18.02
N SER A 839 -29.01 6.06 -18.13
CA SER A 839 -29.46 6.89 -17.00
C SER A 839 -29.99 6.09 -15.80
N ASN A 840 -30.80 5.06 -16.05
CA ASN A 840 -31.41 4.25 -14.99
C ASN A 840 -31.23 2.74 -15.17
N GLY A 841 -30.45 2.32 -16.17
CA GLY A 841 -30.20 0.90 -16.45
C GLY A 841 -31.43 0.12 -16.93
N LEU A 842 -32.55 0.79 -17.25
CA LEU A 842 -33.78 0.12 -17.67
C LEU A 842 -33.87 0.01 -19.19
N TYR A 843 -34.59 -1.00 -19.64
CA TYR A 843 -34.84 -1.25 -21.06
C TYR A 843 -36.01 -0.42 -21.59
N ILE A 844 -35.98 -0.12 -22.88
CA ILE A 844 -37.05 0.63 -23.55
C ILE A 844 -38.24 -0.28 -23.81
N THR A 845 -39.41 0.16 -23.35
CA THR A 845 -40.73 -0.40 -23.67
C THR A 845 -41.52 0.59 -24.54
N VAL A 846 -42.71 0.18 -25.00
CA VAL A 846 -43.60 1.02 -25.80
C VAL A 846 -44.95 1.14 -25.10
N GLY A 847 -45.36 2.36 -24.79
CA GLY A 847 -46.65 2.70 -24.19
C GLY A 847 -47.82 2.49 -25.15
N ALA A 848 -49.05 2.54 -24.63
CA ALA A 848 -50.26 2.34 -25.43
C ALA A 848 -50.45 3.38 -26.55
N ASP A 849 -49.90 4.58 -26.38
CA ASP A 849 -49.88 5.67 -27.36
C ASP A 849 -48.67 5.58 -28.33
N GLY A 850 -47.86 4.53 -28.23
CA GLY A 850 -46.65 4.34 -29.00
C GLY A 850 -45.41 5.02 -28.42
N ALA A 851 -45.49 5.73 -27.29
CA ALA A 851 -44.34 6.38 -26.67
C ALA A 851 -43.25 5.37 -26.26
N LEU A 852 -41.99 5.66 -26.57
CA LEU A 852 -40.85 4.87 -26.10
C LEU A 852 -40.49 5.30 -24.68
N ILE A 853 -40.40 4.38 -23.73
CA ILE A 853 -40.20 4.68 -22.30
C ILE A 853 -39.14 3.74 -21.69
N ASN A 854 -38.14 4.27 -20.97
CA ASN A 854 -37.11 3.49 -20.29
C ASN A 854 -37.56 2.97 -18.92
N ASN A 855 -38.48 2.00 -18.90
CA ASN A 855 -39.05 1.43 -17.67
C ASN A 855 -39.07 -0.12 -17.62
N GLY A 856 -38.48 -0.79 -18.60
CA GLY A 856 -38.39 -2.25 -18.64
C GLY A 856 -37.35 -2.75 -17.64
N ALA A 857 -37.78 -3.50 -16.63
CA ALA A 857 -36.91 -3.99 -15.55
C ALA A 857 -35.84 -4.99 -16.04
N ASN A 858 -36.09 -5.67 -17.16
CA ASN A 858 -35.18 -6.65 -17.74
C ASN A 858 -35.35 -6.72 -19.26
N GLU A 859 -34.38 -7.33 -19.94
CA GLU A 859 -34.39 -7.40 -21.40
C GLU A 859 -35.62 -8.11 -21.95
N ALA A 860 -36.14 -9.14 -21.27
CA ALA A 860 -37.32 -9.88 -21.69
C ALA A 860 -38.55 -8.96 -21.82
N SER A 861 -38.71 -8.01 -20.88
CA SER A 861 -39.78 -6.99 -20.89
C SER A 861 -39.61 -5.87 -21.92
N SER A 862 -38.44 -5.76 -22.56
CA SER A 862 -38.18 -4.71 -23.55
C SER A 862 -38.94 -4.92 -24.86
N ALA A 863 -39.21 -3.84 -25.58
CA ALA A 863 -39.64 -3.91 -26.97
C ALA A 863 -38.47 -4.30 -27.90
N GLY A 864 -38.79 -4.91 -29.05
CA GLY A 864 -37.82 -5.21 -30.10
C GLY A 864 -37.82 -4.15 -31.19
N PHE A 865 -36.64 -3.69 -31.61
CA PHE A 865 -36.49 -2.62 -32.61
C PHE A 865 -35.58 -3.05 -33.76
N LYS A 866 -35.95 -2.71 -35.00
CA LYS A 866 -35.11 -2.82 -36.19
C LYS A 866 -34.50 -1.47 -36.52
N PHE A 867 -33.22 -1.46 -36.89
CA PHE A 867 -32.47 -0.28 -37.28
C PHE A 867 -32.30 -0.30 -38.81
N VAL A 868 -33.16 0.42 -39.52
CA VAL A 868 -33.20 0.44 -40.99
C VAL A 868 -32.27 1.55 -41.49
N GLN A 869 -31.14 1.19 -42.11
CA GLN A 869 -30.17 2.16 -42.64
C GLN A 869 -30.81 3.08 -43.68
N VAL A 870 -30.39 4.36 -43.67
CA VAL A 870 -30.87 5.43 -44.58
C VAL A 870 -29.76 5.88 -45.52
#